data_AF-A0A3D0RS37-F1
#
_entry.id   AF-A0A3D0RS37-F1
#
_cell.length_a   1.000
_cell.length_b   1.000
_cell.length_c   1.000
_cell.angle_alpha   90.00
_cell.angle_beta   90.00
_cell.angle_gamma   90.00
#
_symmetry.space_group_name_H-M   'P 1'
#
loop_
_entity.id
_entity.type
_entity.pdbx_description
1 polymer ?
#
loop_
_entity_poly.entity_id
_entity_poly.type
_entity_poly.pdbx_seq_one_letter_code
_entity_poly.pdbx_strand_id
1 'polypeptide(L)'
;MLTVDAGEVAPNITVNNSNGTTSDPTVDFGFVLGYSLGNRVWYDTNNNSAIDAGEQGISGVRVELYVDNGNGIFDAGDTFLSFDTTDANGHYRFDGLDAGNYVVVIASDNFRDTGGGDTVAGDPLSGYWSSGTSIAANGAISDSTANDPDNDVDSDDNGQTTFTGDTINYVAATAVTLGPGNSEPTGETDLETSGQGTDDNRANMTVDFGFYQVNFGNLIYSDINSNGFYNAGTDAPLFNALVQLFAENGTTEIITGFDGIPGTEDDGWGPDGIQGNADDGDGGVYSDVNGNYGFSGLPEGNYIVEVTPPNGLISSTLDTAGTNDPDSNVDNDDNGIGTSTGTVSSGVLTMEAGEVAANVTVDNANGTTTDLTVDFGFVTPIYSLGNRIWFDTDNNSQIDFGTEAGVNGVTVQLYAADASGNPTGAVLATDTTANGGYYRFDNLPAGDYVVVIPASQFLSGDPLAGYWSSGTTLDATGAINETAAPDPDNNIDSEDNGTRSTLPSFVGAVISQAVTLDTTPSEPINESDIESPNPPGEAVNNQSNLTVDFGFYRQTLGNIVFIDVNADGDYDAGTDTPLPGATVQLYSSNGTEINVGPDGILGTADDAPGGVTTGAGGTYLFSGLPAGDYIVRVNPPVGYSSTVDTSNPVDTTDPDGNIDNNDNGIGTGNGQVSSGTVTLTPGNTGASNNNTVSNANGTTSNPTVDFGFIANPVIAKSIIDTNEPHTIGNDVAIGEIVTYEVVIDLPVGSTFNNTTITDQLDLGLAFVECISVFVQGADETASACPPAVTPAVGTSVNPADDGRQIVFTLSSPITVTTPSQQIVIQYRAIVLDVIENQDGIQLNNNVTWAWAGGSFSTSSSNVEIVEPDLAIDKSATPTQNVPIGTPIQFTLVIDHTVPQSQTDAFDVVVSDFLPATLEYVQCSVTYTAGLAPDTPAATYCNPGNTTTDLIFEWAVFPLGQTSTITFNAILVGTPAINEASVAWTSLPIDPQINGLPVQLSAFNVTSTERWYDPLDPVNVYGVSDNVTINAPATGGGGGGGTNPVVLPFLIPVTGFAPHVTTVLPEQPSEKEYADTSVWLEIPSLNISIPVTGVPIVDGEWDVSWLSQQAGWLEGTAFPSWQGNSALTGHVTLADGTAGPFATLNQLSWGDEIIVYAYGTKYTYEVRQNRTISPYNTSVLQHEDDAWLTLLTCKNYNETTDTYSSRVAVRAVLVKTEEVNTYFNSEKLR
;
A
#
# COMPACT_ATOMS: atom_id res chain seq x y z
N MET A 1 -116.27 20.59 -35.15
CA MET A 1 -116.31 22.06 -35.01
C MET A 1 -117.68 22.50 -34.52
N LEU A 2 -117.80 22.66 -33.22
CA LEU A 2 -118.59 23.69 -32.56
C LEU A 2 -117.60 24.34 -31.59
N THR A 3 -117.32 25.63 -31.75
CA THR A 3 -116.42 26.38 -30.87
C THR A 3 -117.27 27.10 -29.85
N VAL A 4 -117.02 26.86 -28.56
CA VAL A 4 -117.57 27.68 -27.47
C VAL A 4 -116.39 28.21 -26.70
N ASP A 5 -116.29 29.54 -26.67
CA ASP A 5 -115.22 30.29 -26.02
C ASP A 5 -115.60 30.51 -24.54
N ALA A 6 -114.62 30.42 -23.64
CA ALA A 6 -114.85 30.49 -22.20
C ALA A 6 -115.19 31.93 -21.79
N GLY A 7 -116.48 32.21 -21.56
CA GLY A 7 -116.87 33.51 -21.01
C GLY A 7 -118.37 33.86 -20.93
N GLU A 8 -119.32 33.03 -21.34
CA GLU A 8 -120.75 33.42 -21.30
C GLU A 8 -121.66 32.40 -20.60
N VAL A 9 -122.45 32.88 -19.63
CA VAL A 9 -123.50 32.15 -18.93
C VAL A 9 -124.83 32.35 -19.67
N ALA A 10 -125.39 31.30 -20.30
CA ALA A 10 -126.81 31.29 -20.69
C ALA A 10 -127.41 29.87 -20.82
N PRO A 11 -128.71 29.69 -20.50
CA PRO A 11 -129.39 28.40 -20.41
C PRO A 11 -130.03 27.94 -21.74
N ASN A 12 -130.21 26.61 -21.88
CA ASN A 12 -130.94 25.88 -22.92
C ASN A 12 -130.46 26.03 -24.37
N ILE A 13 -129.62 25.08 -24.82
CA ILE A 13 -129.39 24.80 -26.24
C ILE A 13 -130.60 24.03 -26.79
N THR A 14 -131.28 24.59 -27.80
CA THR A 14 -132.33 23.88 -28.57
C THR A 14 -131.75 23.44 -29.92
N VAL A 15 -131.81 22.14 -30.23
CA VAL A 15 -131.40 21.60 -31.55
C VAL A 15 -132.56 21.74 -32.53
N ASN A 16 -132.42 22.60 -33.54
CA ASN A 16 -133.32 22.60 -34.70
C ASN A 16 -132.68 21.81 -35.86
N ASN A 17 -133.21 20.62 -36.15
CA ASN A 17 -132.99 19.96 -37.42
C ASN A 17 -134.07 20.41 -38.41
N SER A 18 -133.65 20.89 -39.59
CA SER A 18 -134.51 21.40 -40.66
C SER A 18 -135.46 20.38 -41.32
N ASN A 19 -135.53 19.14 -40.83
CA ASN A 19 -136.59 18.20 -41.19
C ASN A 19 -137.25 17.64 -39.92
N GLY A 20 -138.38 18.21 -39.52
CA GLY A 20 -139.14 17.78 -38.36
C GLY A 20 -139.55 16.31 -38.43
N THR A 21 -139.25 15.55 -37.38
CA THR A 21 -140.21 15.07 -36.35
C THR A 21 -139.47 14.09 -35.44
N THR A 22 -139.12 14.55 -34.22
CA THR A 22 -138.98 13.85 -32.90
C THR A 22 -137.84 14.49 -32.11
N SER A 23 -138.17 15.42 -31.20
CA SER A 23 -137.29 15.80 -30.09
C SER A 23 -137.70 14.97 -28.88
N ASP A 24 -136.81 14.11 -28.41
CA ASP A 24 -136.97 13.41 -27.14
C ASP A 24 -136.10 14.11 -26.08
N PRO A 25 -136.68 14.91 -25.16
CA PRO A 25 -135.96 15.62 -24.12
C PRO A 25 -135.52 14.70 -22.95
N THR A 26 -135.67 13.37 -23.08
CA THR A 26 -135.16 12.40 -22.09
C THR A 26 -133.75 11.91 -22.40
N VAL A 27 -133.17 12.29 -23.54
CA VAL A 27 -131.78 11.99 -23.86
C VAL A 27 -130.90 13.13 -23.35
N ASP A 28 -130.29 12.92 -22.19
CA ASP A 28 -129.12 13.67 -21.75
C ASP A 28 -127.83 13.00 -22.27
N PHE A 29 -126.80 13.80 -22.54
CA PHE A 29 -125.44 13.32 -22.78
C PHE A 29 -124.59 13.88 -21.65
N GLY A 30 -124.05 13.00 -20.80
CA GLY A 30 -123.02 13.37 -19.85
C GLY A 30 -121.69 13.53 -20.59
N PHE A 31 -121.26 14.77 -20.80
CA PHE A 31 -119.87 15.05 -21.16
C PHE A 31 -119.09 15.15 -19.85
N VAL A 32 -118.13 14.25 -19.67
CA VAL A 32 -117.15 14.35 -18.58
C VAL A 32 -115.88 14.92 -19.21
N LEU A 33 -115.32 15.96 -18.59
CA LEU A 33 -113.97 16.42 -18.93
C LEU A 33 -112.98 15.39 -18.37
N GLY A 34 -111.95 15.06 -19.12
CA GLY A 34 -110.89 14.15 -18.65
C GLY A 34 -110.09 14.77 -17.51
N TYR A 35 -109.37 13.93 -16.78
CA TYR A 35 -108.47 14.30 -15.71
C TYR A 35 -107.08 14.67 -16.25
N SER A 36 -106.27 15.33 -15.43
CA SER A 36 -104.86 15.63 -15.69
C SER A 36 -103.98 15.12 -14.55
N LEU A 37 -102.72 14.78 -14.88
CA LEU A 37 -101.73 14.26 -13.95
C LEU A 37 -100.34 14.81 -14.29
N GLY A 38 -99.50 15.09 -13.30
CA GLY A 38 -98.13 15.56 -13.49
C GLY A 38 -97.60 16.30 -12.27
N ASN A 39 -96.50 17.03 -12.43
CA ASN A 39 -96.09 18.22 -11.67
C ASN A 39 -94.66 18.57 -12.09
N ARG A 40 -93.64 18.16 -11.33
CA ARG A 40 -92.27 18.63 -11.53
C ARG A 40 -91.22 17.54 -11.34
N VAL A 41 -90.13 17.70 -12.09
CA VAL A 41 -88.85 17.03 -11.84
C VAL A 41 -87.83 18.10 -11.44
N TRP A 42 -87.14 17.94 -10.32
CA TRP A 42 -86.22 18.97 -9.79
C TRP A 42 -84.92 18.41 -9.23
N TYR A 43 -83.97 19.31 -9.04
CA TYR A 43 -82.72 19.05 -8.33
C TYR A 43 -82.93 19.15 -6.81
N ASP A 44 -83.07 18.00 -6.14
CA ASP A 44 -83.14 17.88 -4.68
C ASP A 44 -81.71 17.87 -4.11
N THR A 45 -81.15 19.04 -3.87
CA THR A 45 -79.69 19.15 -3.67
C THR A 45 -79.24 18.60 -2.32
N ASN A 46 -80.15 18.45 -1.36
CA ASN A 46 -79.89 17.98 -0.01
C ASN A 46 -80.53 16.63 0.31
N ASN A 47 -81.03 15.93 -0.72
CA ASN A 47 -81.62 14.59 -0.63
C ASN A 47 -82.70 14.47 0.48
N ASN A 48 -83.49 15.52 0.70
CA ASN A 48 -84.48 15.53 1.78
C ASN A 48 -85.91 15.15 1.32
N SER A 49 -86.05 14.82 0.04
CA SER A 49 -87.28 14.40 -0.63
C SER A 49 -88.36 15.48 -0.66
N ALA A 50 -87.98 16.74 -0.60
CA ALA A 50 -88.88 17.90 -0.67
C ALA A 50 -88.28 19.03 -1.52
N ILE A 51 -89.14 19.82 -2.17
CA ILE A 51 -88.69 20.99 -2.95
C ILE A 51 -88.34 22.14 -1.99
N ASP A 52 -87.08 22.54 -1.99
CA ASP A 52 -86.56 23.66 -1.20
C ASP A 52 -86.39 24.97 -2.00
N ALA A 53 -86.25 26.08 -1.27
CA ALA A 53 -86.05 27.39 -1.87
C ALA A 53 -84.68 27.48 -2.58
N GLY A 54 -84.72 27.59 -3.92
CA GLY A 54 -83.53 27.74 -4.76
C GLY A 54 -83.28 26.56 -5.68
N GLU A 55 -83.95 25.43 -5.43
CA GLU A 55 -83.87 24.23 -6.26
C GLU A 55 -84.56 24.44 -7.62
N GLN A 56 -83.82 24.15 -8.67
CA GLN A 56 -84.25 24.34 -10.05
C GLN A 56 -84.90 23.06 -10.59
N GLY A 57 -85.79 23.23 -11.57
CA GLY A 57 -86.38 22.08 -12.24
C GLY A 57 -85.48 21.56 -13.36
N ILE A 58 -85.57 20.26 -13.63
CA ILE A 58 -84.72 19.58 -14.61
C ILE A 58 -85.43 19.52 -15.96
N SER A 59 -84.87 20.18 -16.97
CA SER A 59 -85.46 20.24 -18.31
C SER A 59 -85.07 19.04 -19.18
N GLY A 60 -85.98 18.62 -20.06
CA GLY A 60 -85.70 17.59 -21.06
C GLY A 60 -85.89 16.15 -20.56
N VAL A 61 -86.29 15.96 -19.29
CA VAL A 61 -86.56 14.64 -18.71
C VAL A 61 -87.81 14.07 -19.36
N ARG A 62 -87.69 12.84 -19.87
CA ARG A 62 -88.80 12.09 -20.44
C ARG A 62 -89.55 11.34 -19.34
N VAL A 63 -90.83 11.68 -19.19
CA VAL A 63 -91.73 11.10 -18.19
C VAL A 63 -92.81 10.29 -18.90
N GLU A 64 -93.01 9.04 -18.50
CA GLU A 64 -93.96 8.11 -19.10
C GLU A 64 -95.17 7.86 -18.21
N LEU A 65 -96.33 7.65 -18.83
CA LEU A 65 -97.58 7.36 -18.15
C LEU A 65 -98.10 5.98 -18.55
N TYR A 66 -98.45 5.18 -17.55
CA TYR A 66 -99.01 3.85 -17.69
C TYR A 66 -100.37 3.74 -17.00
N VAL A 67 -101.25 2.92 -17.58
CA VAL A 67 -102.47 2.48 -16.90
C VAL A 67 -102.12 1.27 -16.03
N ASP A 68 -102.36 1.40 -14.73
CA ASP A 68 -102.13 0.35 -13.72
C ASP A 68 -103.11 -0.82 -13.91
N ASN A 69 -102.59 -2.03 -13.79
CA ASN A 69 -103.39 -3.26 -13.85
C ASN A 69 -104.14 -3.58 -12.55
N GLY A 70 -103.96 -2.77 -11.49
CA GLY A 70 -104.61 -2.87 -10.20
C GLY A 70 -103.72 -3.50 -9.12
N ASN A 71 -102.41 -3.57 -9.34
CA ASN A 71 -101.41 -4.08 -8.39
C ASN A 71 -100.75 -2.94 -7.58
N GLY A 72 -100.88 -1.68 -8.03
CA GLY A 72 -100.33 -0.49 -7.37
C GLY A 72 -98.85 -0.21 -7.62
N ILE A 73 -98.18 -0.99 -8.48
CA ILE A 73 -96.73 -0.88 -8.74
C ILE A 73 -96.44 -1.02 -10.24
N PHE A 74 -95.40 -0.36 -10.73
CA PHE A 74 -94.98 -0.52 -12.11
C PHE A 74 -94.50 -1.94 -12.41
N ASP A 75 -95.17 -2.65 -13.33
CA ASP A 75 -94.70 -3.93 -13.84
C ASP A 75 -95.11 -4.22 -15.30
N ALA A 76 -94.71 -5.38 -15.82
CA ALA A 76 -94.97 -5.77 -17.21
C ALA A 76 -96.48 -5.95 -17.56
N GLY A 77 -97.37 -5.93 -16.57
CA GLY A 77 -98.82 -5.96 -16.74
C GLY A 77 -99.44 -4.60 -17.05
N ASP A 78 -98.71 -3.51 -16.85
CA ASP A 78 -99.20 -2.16 -17.07
C ASP A 78 -99.14 -1.75 -18.56
N THR A 79 -100.06 -0.88 -18.96
CA THR A 79 -100.21 -0.49 -20.37
C THR A 79 -99.71 0.94 -20.59
N PHE A 80 -98.64 1.10 -21.37
CA PHE A 80 -98.14 2.42 -21.78
C PHE A 80 -99.24 3.23 -22.47
N LEU A 81 -99.44 4.47 -22.03
CA LEU A 81 -100.47 5.36 -22.54
C LEU A 81 -99.88 6.51 -23.37
N SER A 82 -98.95 7.26 -22.77
CA SER A 82 -98.30 8.42 -23.38
C SER A 82 -97.00 8.74 -22.65
N PHE A 83 -96.23 9.69 -23.17
CA PHE A 83 -95.12 10.33 -22.46
C PHE A 83 -95.22 11.86 -22.61
N ASP A 84 -94.54 12.57 -21.73
CA ASP A 84 -94.28 14.01 -21.82
C ASP A 84 -92.79 14.28 -21.58
N THR A 85 -92.33 15.50 -21.86
CA THR A 85 -90.96 15.92 -21.63
C THR A 85 -90.95 17.21 -20.84
N THR A 86 -90.18 17.24 -19.74
CA THR A 86 -90.19 18.37 -18.82
C THR A 86 -89.73 19.67 -19.50
N ASP A 87 -90.40 20.77 -19.18
CA ASP A 87 -90.06 22.10 -19.69
C ASP A 87 -88.81 22.68 -19.02
N ALA A 88 -88.47 23.94 -19.32
CA ALA A 88 -87.27 24.61 -18.77
C ALA A 88 -87.28 24.79 -17.24
N ASN A 89 -88.44 24.63 -16.59
CA ASN A 89 -88.60 24.71 -15.15
C ASN A 89 -88.90 23.32 -14.53
N GLY A 90 -88.74 22.25 -15.30
CA GLY A 90 -88.91 20.88 -14.84
C GLY A 90 -90.34 20.35 -14.87
N HIS A 91 -91.31 21.10 -15.42
CA HIS A 91 -92.71 20.67 -15.33
C HIS A 91 -93.12 19.74 -16.47
N TYR A 92 -93.97 18.75 -16.15
CA TYR A 92 -94.57 17.82 -17.11
C TYR A 92 -96.06 17.59 -16.81
N ARG A 93 -96.85 17.20 -17.82
CA ARG A 93 -98.29 17.02 -17.68
C ARG A 93 -98.91 16.07 -18.70
N PHE A 94 -99.84 15.27 -18.22
CA PHE A 94 -100.74 14.43 -19.00
C PHE A 94 -102.17 14.96 -18.91
N ASP A 95 -102.86 15.09 -20.04
CA ASP A 95 -104.22 15.63 -20.13
C ASP A 95 -105.22 14.65 -20.72
N GLY A 96 -106.50 14.81 -20.37
CA GLY A 96 -107.59 14.10 -21.02
C GLY A 96 -107.70 12.63 -20.60
N LEU A 97 -107.26 12.33 -19.38
CA LEU A 97 -107.25 10.98 -18.82
C LEU A 97 -108.65 10.54 -18.36
N ASP A 98 -108.96 9.27 -18.52
CA ASP A 98 -110.17 8.69 -17.93
C ASP A 98 -109.97 8.45 -16.42
N ALA A 99 -111.05 8.31 -15.66
CA ALA A 99 -110.93 7.87 -14.26
C ALA A 99 -110.34 6.45 -14.19
N GLY A 100 -109.33 6.25 -13.35
CA GLY A 100 -108.58 5.00 -13.24
C GLY A 100 -107.31 5.16 -12.42
N ASN A 101 -106.57 4.07 -12.25
CA ASN A 101 -105.27 4.07 -11.60
C ASN A 101 -104.17 4.22 -12.66
N TYR A 102 -103.16 5.03 -12.36
CA TYR A 102 -102.06 5.29 -13.26
C TYR A 102 -100.73 5.19 -12.52
N VAL A 103 -99.65 4.92 -13.25
CA VAL A 103 -98.28 4.94 -12.74
C VAL A 103 -97.47 5.89 -13.62
N VAL A 104 -96.72 6.80 -12.98
CA VAL A 104 -95.80 7.71 -13.65
C VAL A 104 -94.38 7.18 -13.50
N VAL A 105 -93.63 7.17 -14.59
CA VAL A 105 -92.31 6.51 -14.67
C VAL A 105 -91.30 7.44 -15.35
N ILE A 106 -90.16 7.66 -14.70
CA ILE A 106 -88.93 8.17 -15.33
C ILE A 106 -88.22 6.98 -15.95
N ALA A 107 -88.18 6.95 -17.29
CA ALA A 107 -87.59 5.86 -18.05
C ALA A 107 -86.06 5.76 -17.86
N SER A 108 -85.50 4.53 -18.00
CA SER A 108 -84.06 4.25 -17.96
C SER A 108 -83.22 5.16 -18.85
N ASP A 109 -83.73 5.49 -20.04
CA ASP A 109 -83.02 6.27 -21.07
C ASP A 109 -82.68 7.69 -20.58
N ASN A 110 -83.28 8.18 -19.50
CA ASN A 110 -82.89 9.48 -18.92
C ASN A 110 -81.51 9.43 -18.22
N PHE A 111 -81.07 8.26 -17.79
CA PHE A 111 -79.89 8.09 -16.92
C PHE A 111 -78.65 7.63 -17.67
N ARG A 112 -78.78 7.00 -18.85
CA ARG A 112 -77.66 6.41 -19.61
C ARG A 112 -77.93 6.34 -21.11
N ASP A 113 -76.87 6.57 -21.91
CA ASP A 113 -76.87 6.30 -23.36
C ASP A 113 -76.96 4.78 -23.60
N THR A 114 -78.13 4.31 -24.02
CA THR A 114 -78.35 2.89 -24.36
C THR A 114 -77.89 2.53 -25.79
N GLY A 115 -77.18 3.44 -26.46
CA GLY A 115 -76.66 3.28 -27.82
C GLY A 115 -77.77 3.38 -28.87
N GLY A 116 -77.78 2.48 -29.86
CA GLY A 116 -78.66 2.52 -31.04
C GLY A 116 -80.18 2.41 -30.79
N GLY A 117 -80.63 2.55 -29.54
CA GLY A 117 -82.02 2.58 -29.08
C GLY A 117 -82.40 3.81 -28.25
N ASP A 118 -81.48 4.75 -28.00
CA ASP A 118 -81.74 5.94 -27.17
C ASP A 118 -82.87 6.82 -27.74
N THR A 119 -83.85 7.12 -26.88
CA THR A 119 -85.02 7.95 -27.18
C THR A 119 -85.00 9.31 -26.48
N VAL A 120 -84.00 9.60 -25.64
CA VAL A 120 -83.89 10.81 -24.81
C VAL A 120 -82.59 11.54 -25.15
N ALA A 121 -82.69 12.64 -25.89
CA ALA A 121 -81.49 13.36 -26.31
C ALA A 121 -80.73 14.00 -25.13
N GLY A 122 -79.51 13.50 -24.89
CA GLY A 122 -78.54 14.14 -24.00
C GLY A 122 -78.64 13.76 -22.52
N ASP A 123 -79.36 12.67 -22.21
CA ASP A 123 -79.37 11.99 -20.89
C ASP A 123 -79.42 12.95 -19.69
N PRO A 124 -80.54 13.71 -19.53
CA PRO A 124 -80.63 14.82 -18.58
C PRO A 124 -80.45 14.42 -17.11
N LEU A 125 -80.52 13.12 -16.79
CA LEU A 125 -80.32 12.56 -15.45
C LEU A 125 -79.08 11.64 -15.39
N SER A 126 -78.17 11.73 -16.36
CA SER A 126 -76.91 10.98 -16.28
C SER A 126 -76.09 11.40 -15.06
N GLY A 127 -75.74 10.41 -14.22
CA GLY A 127 -75.03 10.63 -12.96
C GLY A 127 -75.90 11.19 -11.82
N TYR A 128 -77.23 11.23 -11.95
CA TYR A 128 -78.14 11.62 -10.87
C TYR A 128 -78.83 10.41 -10.25
N TRP A 129 -79.12 10.50 -8.95
CA TRP A 129 -79.86 9.52 -8.18
C TRP A 129 -81.20 10.09 -7.74
N SER A 130 -82.24 9.25 -7.68
CA SER A 130 -83.54 9.65 -7.10
C SER A 130 -83.34 10.00 -5.63
N SER A 131 -84.07 11.00 -5.17
CA SER A 131 -84.08 11.36 -3.76
C SER A 131 -84.50 10.17 -2.90
N GLY A 132 -83.86 10.01 -1.74
CA GLY A 132 -84.00 8.85 -0.87
C GLY A 132 -83.06 7.68 -1.21
N THR A 133 -82.28 7.75 -2.29
CA THR A 133 -81.25 6.74 -2.60
C THR A 133 -80.05 6.87 -1.66
N SER A 134 -79.47 5.75 -1.22
CA SER A 134 -78.21 5.70 -0.44
C SER A 134 -77.47 4.38 -0.67
N ILE A 135 -76.18 4.35 -0.32
CA ILE A 135 -75.36 3.14 -0.33
C ILE A 135 -75.10 2.63 1.10
N ALA A 136 -75.27 1.32 1.29
CA ALA A 136 -74.95 0.66 2.55
C ALA A 136 -73.46 0.26 2.62
N ALA A 137 -72.96 -0.01 3.83
CA ALA A 137 -71.56 -0.39 4.08
C ALA A 137 -71.03 -1.57 3.24
N ASN A 138 -71.93 -2.45 2.75
CA ASN A 138 -71.58 -3.58 1.90
C ASN A 138 -71.64 -3.28 0.40
N GLY A 139 -71.75 -2.01 0.01
CA GLY A 139 -71.89 -1.56 -1.38
C GLY A 139 -73.29 -1.74 -1.96
N ALA A 140 -74.27 -2.21 -1.19
CA ALA A 140 -75.64 -2.37 -1.70
C ALA A 140 -76.33 -1.01 -1.77
N ILE A 141 -76.76 -0.61 -2.97
CA ILE A 141 -77.57 0.58 -3.20
C ILE A 141 -79.03 0.26 -2.87
N SER A 142 -79.69 1.17 -2.16
CA SER A 142 -81.11 1.08 -1.85
C SER A 142 -81.76 2.45 -1.91
N ASP A 143 -83.04 2.46 -2.23
CA ASP A 143 -83.87 3.65 -2.21
C ASP A 143 -84.89 3.55 -1.08
N SER A 144 -85.29 4.71 -0.57
CA SER A 144 -86.36 4.85 0.39
C SER A 144 -87.70 4.43 -0.23
N THR A 145 -88.72 4.32 0.62
CA THR A 145 -90.08 4.09 0.12
C THR A 145 -90.65 5.41 -0.41
N ALA A 146 -91.04 5.43 -1.69
CA ALA A 146 -91.72 6.57 -2.31
C ALA A 146 -92.87 7.11 -1.44
N ASN A 147 -93.01 8.44 -1.42
CA ASN A 147 -94.20 9.05 -0.85
C ASN A 147 -95.43 8.73 -1.72
N ASP A 148 -96.54 8.44 -1.05
CA ASP A 148 -97.79 8.05 -1.71
C ASP A 148 -98.41 9.26 -2.44
N PRO A 149 -98.51 9.26 -3.78
CA PRO A 149 -99.03 10.40 -4.53
C PRO A 149 -100.53 10.66 -4.30
N ASP A 150 -101.26 9.72 -3.67
CA ASP A 150 -102.68 9.89 -3.28
C ASP A 150 -102.84 10.52 -1.86
N ASN A 151 -101.75 10.97 -1.23
CA ASN A 151 -101.76 11.57 0.13
C ASN A 151 -102.08 13.07 0.17
N ASP A 152 -102.33 13.69 -0.99
CA ASP A 152 -102.57 15.13 -1.21
C ASP A 152 -101.41 16.06 -0.79
N VAL A 153 -100.17 15.58 -0.72
CA VAL A 153 -98.95 16.38 -0.51
C VAL A 153 -98.34 16.69 -1.87
N ASP A 154 -98.17 17.98 -2.16
CA ASP A 154 -97.44 18.52 -3.32
C ASP A 154 -96.00 18.82 -2.89
N SER A 155 -95.04 18.71 -3.82
CA SER A 155 -93.62 19.06 -3.64
C SER A 155 -92.83 18.08 -2.77
N ASP A 156 -93.28 16.84 -2.66
CA ASP A 156 -92.51 15.72 -2.10
C ASP A 156 -92.08 14.74 -3.20
N ASP A 157 -90.98 14.01 -3.00
CA ASP A 157 -90.56 13.01 -3.99
C ASP A 157 -91.46 11.77 -3.91
N ASN A 158 -92.13 11.45 -5.02
CA ASN A 158 -92.94 10.24 -5.16
C ASN A 158 -92.19 9.14 -5.92
N GLY A 159 -90.94 9.38 -6.32
CA GLY A 159 -90.09 8.40 -6.98
C GLY A 159 -89.65 7.27 -6.06
N GLN A 160 -89.70 6.05 -6.58
CA GLN A 160 -88.92 4.93 -6.06
C GLN A 160 -88.12 4.28 -7.19
N THR A 161 -86.84 4.14 -6.98
CA THR A 161 -85.91 3.57 -7.94
C THR A 161 -85.95 2.05 -7.93
N THR A 162 -85.93 1.46 -9.13
CA THR A 162 -85.71 0.01 -9.30
C THR A 162 -84.35 -0.24 -9.93
N PHE A 163 -83.56 -1.10 -9.28
CA PHE A 163 -82.18 -1.38 -9.68
C PHE A 163 -81.99 -2.76 -10.34
N THR A 164 -80.95 -2.90 -11.16
CA THR A 164 -80.33 -4.19 -11.49
C THR A 164 -78.82 -4.07 -11.32
N GLY A 165 -78.29 -4.65 -10.24
CA GLY A 165 -76.97 -4.25 -9.74
C GLY A 165 -76.99 -2.76 -9.39
N ASP A 166 -76.02 -2.01 -9.91
CA ASP A 166 -75.88 -0.56 -9.69
C ASP A 166 -76.45 0.26 -10.87
N THR A 167 -77.32 -0.36 -11.67
CA THR A 167 -77.99 0.27 -12.80
C THR A 167 -79.41 0.67 -12.44
N ILE A 168 -79.75 1.93 -12.65
CA ILE A 168 -81.13 2.43 -12.59
C ILE A 168 -81.90 1.87 -13.79
N ASN A 169 -82.92 1.05 -13.53
CA ASN A 169 -83.84 0.58 -14.57
C ASN A 169 -84.95 1.59 -14.85
N TYR A 170 -85.45 2.25 -13.81
CA TYR A 170 -86.44 3.32 -13.87
C TYR A 170 -86.66 3.87 -12.46
N VAL A 171 -87.27 5.05 -12.38
CA VAL A 171 -87.83 5.61 -11.15
C VAL A 171 -89.33 5.72 -11.36
N ALA A 172 -90.14 5.12 -10.50
CA ALA A 172 -91.59 5.11 -10.67
C ALA A 172 -92.30 5.53 -9.39
N ALA A 173 -93.40 6.26 -9.55
CA ALA A 173 -94.33 6.51 -8.45
C ALA A 173 -95.18 5.26 -8.16
N THR A 174 -95.71 5.16 -6.95
CA THR A 174 -96.82 4.21 -6.69
C THR A 174 -98.07 4.66 -7.45
N ALA A 175 -99.03 3.75 -7.65
CA ALA A 175 -100.20 4.09 -8.47
C ALA A 175 -101.00 5.26 -7.88
N VAL A 176 -101.31 6.25 -8.74
CA VAL A 176 -102.15 7.41 -8.45
C VAL A 176 -103.58 7.19 -8.97
N THR A 177 -104.58 7.54 -8.18
CA THR A 177 -105.99 7.24 -8.47
C THR A 177 -106.75 8.47 -8.95
N LEU A 178 -107.16 8.49 -10.23
CA LEU A 178 -108.00 9.57 -10.79
C LEU A 178 -109.49 9.17 -10.75
N GLY A 179 -110.34 9.93 -10.07
CA GLY A 179 -111.79 9.64 -10.09
C GLY A 179 -112.69 10.52 -9.21
N PRO A 180 -114.02 10.45 -9.39
CA PRO A 180 -114.96 11.32 -8.68
C PRO A 180 -115.23 10.82 -7.25
N GLY A 181 -114.51 11.35 -6.26
CA GLY A 181 -114.81 11.15 -4.84
C GLY A 181 -113.75 11.63 -3.85
N ASN A 182 -113.88 12.85 -3.33
CA ASN A 182 -113.34 13.37 -2.05
C ASN A 182 -111.90 13.01 -1.57
N SER A 183 -110.95 12.80 -2.45
CA SER A 183 -109.51 12.92 -2.14
C SER A 183 -108.81 13.16 -3.47
N GLU A 184 -109.05 14.36 -3.98
CA GLU A 184 -108.20 14.96 -4.98
C GLU A 184 -107.54 16.15 -4.27
N PRO A 185 -106.24 16.38 -4.47
CA PRO A 185 -105.48 17.32 -3.67
C PRO A 185 -106.11 18.71 -3.74
N THR A 186 -106.44 19.27 -2.59
CA THR A 186 -106.79 20.69 -2.47
C THR A 186 -105.63 21.38 -1.78
N GLY A 187 -104.57 21.64 -2.55
CA GLY A 187 -103.28 22.07 -2.01
C GLY A 187 -102.26 22.56 -3.04
N GLU A 188 -102.54 22.43 -4.34
CA GLU A 188 -101.62 22.76 -5.44
C GLU A 188 -101.19 24.24 -5.38
N THR A 189 -99.95 24.51 -4.93
CA THR A 189 -99.51 25.90 -4.66
C THR A 189 -98.76 26.56 -5.80
N ASP A 190 -98.39 25.81 -6.84
CA ASP A 190 -97.48 26.23 -7.90
C ASP A 190 -98.18 26.55 -9.25
N LEU A 191 -99.48 26.26 -9.36
CA LEU A 191 -100.31 26.38 -10.58
C LEU A 191 -100.39 27.80 -11.21
N GLU A 192 -100.27 28.86 -10.41
CA GLU A 192 -100.65 30.23 -10.82
C GLU A 192 -99.63 30.92 -11.77
N THR A 193 -98.43 30.37 -11.99
CA THR A 193 -97.37 31.03 -12.77
C THR A 193 -96.91 30.34 -14.07
N SER A 194 -97.29 29.09 -14.31
CA SER A 194 -96.69 28.23 -15.35
C SER A 194 -97.61 27.89 -16.55
N GLY A 195 -98.89 28.28 -16.51
CA GLY A 195 -99.84 27.90 -17.58
C GLY A 195 -100.37 26.45 -17.45
N GLN A 196 -100.12 25.81 -16.31
CA GLN A 196 -100.57 24.48 -15.88
C GLN A 196 -102.08 24.44 -15.50
N GLY A 197 -102.95 25.20 -16.19
CA GLY A 197 -104.39 25.19 -15.94
C GLY A 197 -104.83 25.91 -14.65
N THR A 198 -106.10 25.72 -14.27
CA THR A 198 -106.69 26.27 -13.03
C THR A 198 -106.86 25.14 -12.03
N ASP A 199 -106.65 25.39 -10.73
CA ASP A 199 -107.07 24.52 -9.62
C ASP A 199 -108.53 24.09 -9.85
N ASP A 200 -108.69 22.89 -10.38
CA ASP A 200 -109.97 22.29 -10.72
C ASP A 200 -109.96 20.88 -10.18
N ASN A 201 -111.15 20.38 -9.86
CA ASN A 201 -111.30 19.07 -9.25
C ASN A 201 -111.18 17.93 -10.29
N ARG A 202 -110.29 18.10 -11.26
CA ARG A 202 -109.87 17.04 -12.18
C ARG A 202 -108.37 17.03 -12.49
N ALA A 203 -107.53 17.78 -11.79
CA ALA A 203 -106.08 17.78 -11.99
C ALA A 203 -105.38 17.38 -10.68
N ASN A 204 -104.65 16.26 -10.71
CA ASN A 204 -103.78 15.84 -9.61
C ASN A 204 -102.34 16.23 -9.99
N MET A 205 -101.77 17.25 -9.32
CA MET A 205 -100.40 17.71 -9.54
C MET A 205 -99.49 17.33 -8.35
N THR A 206 -99.69 16.16 -7.76
CA THR A 206 -98.88 15.68 -6.62
C THR A 206 -97.90 14.58 -7.01
N VAL A 207 -97.54 14.49 -8.30
CA VAL A 207 -96.53 13.52 -8.74
C VAL A 207 -95.27 14.22 -9.18
N ASP A 208 -94.27 14.08 -8.33
CA ASP A 208 -93.05 14.86 -8.26
C ASP A 208 -91.85 13.89 -8.18
N PHE A 209 -90.75 14.22 -8.86
CA PHE A 209 -89.50 13.45 -8.81
C PHE A 209 -88.28 14.31 -8.47
N GLY A 210 -87.63 14.01 -7.35
CA GLY A 210 -86.41 14.69 -6.89
C GLY A 210 -85.14 13.95 -7.29
N PHE A 211 -84.10 14.66 -7.72
CA PHE A 211 -82.82 14.08 -8.11
C PHE A 211 -81.62 14.84 -7.57
N TYR A 212 -80.58 14.11 -7.17
CA TYR A 212 -79.36 14.68 -6.59
C TYR A 212 -78.10 14.02 -7.12
N GLN A 213 -76.95 14.67 -6.90
CA GLN A 213 -75.64 14.16 -7.25
C GLN A 213 -74.61 14.59 -6.20
N VAL A 214 -73.78 13.65 -5.73
CA VAL A 214 -72.58 13.98 -4.93
C VAL A 214 -71.30 13.58 -5.67
N ASN A 215 -70.27 14.41 -5.52
CA ASN A 215 -68.99 14.31 -6.20
C ASN A 215 -67.86 14.54 -5.19
N PHE A 216 -66.70 13.91 -5.38
CA PHE A 216 -65.51 14.23 -4.58
C PHE A 216 -64.20 14.04 -5.35
N GLY A 217 -63.12 14.57 -4.79
CA GLY A 217 -61.73 14.38 -5.22
C GLY A 217 -61.02 15.71 -5.46
N ASN A 218 -59.70 15.73 -5.35
CA ASN A 218 -58.93 16.96 -5.59
C ASN A 218 -57.54 16.67 -6.16
N LEU A 219 -56.53 16.39 -5.33
CA LEU A 219 -55.12 16.38 -5.74
C LEU A 219 -54.35 15.16 -5.23
N ILE A 220 -53.53 14.59 -6.12
CA ILE A 220 -52.48 13.63 -5.79
C ILE A 220 -51.12 14.27 -6.07
N TYR A 221 -50.23 14.30 -5.08
CA TYR A 221 -48.96 15.01 -5.14
C TYR A 221 -47.79 14.27 -4.51
N SER A 222 -46.59 14.59 -4.97
CA SER A 222 -45.33 14.19 -4.38
C SER A 222 -44.98 15.24 -3.33
N ASP A 223 -45.07 14.85 -2.06
CA ASP A 223 -44.65 15.66 -0.93
C ASP A 223 -43.13 15.55 -0.80
N ILE A 224 -42.42 16.56 -1.29
CA ILE A 224 -40.95 16.54 -1.33
C ILE A 224 -40.36 16.85 0.05
N ASN A 225 -41.15 17.47 0.93
CA ASN A 225 -40.69 17.98 2.21
C ASN A 225 -41.26 17.23 3.42
N SER A 226 -42.08 16.19 3.17
CA SER A 226 -42.61 15.24 4.13
C SER A 226 -43.38 15.91 5.28
N ASN A 227 -44.13 16.97 4.98
CA ASN A 227 -44.92 17.68 5.98
C ASN A 227 -46.41 17.32 5.95
N GLY A 228 -46.84 16.48 5.00
CA GLY A 228 -48.23 16.05 4.83
C GLY A 228 -49.14 17.12 4.24
N PHE A 229 -48.60 18.16 3.61
CA PHE A 229 -49.37 19.22 2.96
C PHE A 229 -48.81 19.58 1.60
N TYR A 230 -49.68 19.78 0.60
CA TYR A 230 -49.26 20.31 -0.69
C TYR A 230 -48.79 21.77 -0.57
N ASN A 231 -47.52 22.02 -0.87
CA ASN A 231 -46.90 23.33 -0.89
C ASN A 231 -46.50 23.73 -2.31
N ALA A 232 -47.27 24.65 -2.90
CA ALA A 232 -47.01 25.16 -4.25
C ALA A 232 -45.57 25.68 -4.41
N GLY A 233 -44.82 25.03 -5.30
CA GLY A 233 -43.43 25.37 -5.63
C GLY A 233 -42.37 24.53 -4.91
N THR A 234 -42.74 23.81 -3.85
CA THR A 234 -41.91 22.75 -3.25
C THR A 234 -42.34 21.39 -3.78
N ASP A 235 -43.64 21.13 -3.75
CA ASP A 235 -44.23 19.83 -4.07
C ASP A 235 -44.72 19.80 -5.53
N ALA A 236 -44.87 18.58 -6.06
CA ALA A 236 -45.19 18.37 -7.47
C ALA A 236 -46.43 17.49 -7.63
N PRO A 237 -47.35 17.82 -8.57
CA PRO A 237 -48.48 16.94 -8.86
C PRO A 237 -48.03 15.59 -9.45
N LEU A 238 -48.75 14.52 -9.11
CA LEU A 238 -48.47 13.17 -9.59
C LEU A 238 -49.45 12.75 -10.67
N PHE A 239 -48.93 12.57 -11.88
CA PHE A 239 -49.68 12.10 -13.04
C PHE A 239 -49.83 10.58 -13.06
N ASN A 240 -50.97 10.08 -13.53
CA ASN A 240 -51.21 8.67 -13.84
C ASN A 240 -51.23 7.73 -12.62
N ALA A 241 -51.57 8.24 -11.44
CA ALA A 241 -51.92 7.41 -10.29
C ALA A 241 -53.32 6.82 -10.50
N LEU A 242 -53.48 5.52 -10.29
CA LEU A 242 -54.79 4.86 -10.34
C LEU A 242 -55.51 5.14 -9.02
N VAL A 243 -56.76 5.57 -9.08
CA VAL A 243 -57.63 5.82 -7.94
C VAL A 243 -58.88 4.98 -8.07
N GLN A 244 -59.16 4.17 -7.06
CA GLN A 244 -60.30 3.27 -7.01
C GLN A 244 -61.20 3.64 -5.82
N LEU A 245 -62.48 3.30 -5.94
CA LEU A 245 -63.50 3.62 -4.94
C LEU A 245 -64.07 2.34 -4.35
N PHE A 246 -64.16 2.26 -3.03
CA PHE A 246 -64.70 1.12 -2.30
C PHE A 246 -65.83 1.56 -1.36
N ALA A 247 -66.76 0.64 -1.09
CA ALA A 247 -67.72 0.80 -0.01
C ALA A 247 -67.02 0.79 1.37
N GLU A 248 -67.71 1.25 2.41
CA GLU A 248 -67.21 1.30 3.81
C GLU A 248 -66.55 0.00 4.32
N ASN A 249 -66.95 -1.18 3.79
CA ASN A 249 -66.33 -2.45 4.17
C ASN A 249 -64.90 -2.67 3.65
N GLY A 250 -64.37 -1.75 2.82
CA GLY A 250 -63.02 -1.78 2.25
C GLY A 250 -62.72 -2.98 1.35
N THR A 251 -63.73 -3.72 0.91
CA THR A 251 -63.55 -4.94 0.10
C THR A 251 -64.51 -5.05 -1.08
N THR A 252 -65.58 -4.26 -1.08
CA THR A 252 -66.51 -4.16 -2.21
C THR A 252 -66.19 -2.90 -2.98
N GLU A 253 -65.55 -3.08 -4.14
CA GLU A 253 -65.28 -2.00 -5.08
C GLU A 253 -66.57 -1.45 -5.70
N ILE A 254 -66.67 -0.14 -5.79
CA ILE A 254 -67.70 0.57 -6.54
C ILE A 254 -67.17 0.78 -7.95
N ILE A 255 -67.59 -0.08 -8.86
CA ILE A 255 -67.11 -0.06 -10.25
C ILE A 255 -67.62 1.22 -10.93
N THR A 256 -66.67 2.05 -11.36
CA THR A 256 -66.91 3.29 -12.11
C THR A 256 -66.30 3.19 -13.50
N GLY A 257 -66.88 3.89 -14.49
CA GLY A 257 -66.24 4.04 -15.79
C GLY A 257 -65.02 4.96 -15.74
N PHE A 258 -64.30 5.11 -16.86
CA PHE A 258 -63.17 6.06 -16.98
C PHE A 258 -63.55 7.53 -16.68
N ASP A 259 -64.84 7.84 -16.70
CA ASP A 259 -65.42 9.13 -16.36
C ASP A 259 -65.69 9.31 -14.85
N GLY A 260 -65.42 8.29 -14.03
CA GLY A 260 -65.61 8.32 -12.58
C GLY A 260 -67.08 8.26 -12.14
N ILE A 261 -67.99 7.85 -13.04
CA ILE A 261 -69.43 7.72 -12.77
C ILE A 261 -69.79 6.24 -12.53
N PRO A 262 -70.53 5.88 -11.47
CA PRO A 262 -70.97 4.51 -11.24
C PRO A 262 -71.87 3.94 -12.35
N GLY A 263 -71.47 2.79 -12.87
CA GLY A 263 -72.25 1.98 -13.81
C GLY A 263 -72.41 2.54 -15.23
N THR A 264 -71.64 3.55 -15.64
CA THR A 264 -71.40 3.80 -17.08
C THR A 264 -70.65 2.60 -17.67
N GLU A 265 -71.00 2.15 -18.89
CA GLU A 265 -70.35 0.96 -19.49
C GLU A 265 -68.84 1.22 -19.66
N ASP A 266 -68.02 0.37 -19.04
CA ASP A 266 -66.63 0.14 -19.43
C ASP A 266 -66.63 -0.21 -20.92
N ASP A 267 -66.09 0.68 -21.75
CA ASP A 267 -66.09 0.54 -23.21
C ASP A 267 -65.23 -0.65 -23.68
N GLY A 268 -64.58 -1.36 -22.75
CA GLY A 268 -63.84 -2.59 -23.00
C GLY A 268 -62.57 -2.32 -23.81
N TRP A 269 -62.07 -1.08 -23.81
CA TRP A 269 -60.78 -0.73 -24.39
C TRP A 269 -59.85 -0.23 -23.28
N GLY A 270 -59.08 -1.14 -22.71
CA GLY A 270 -57.94 -0.78 -21.89
C GLY A 270 -56.93 0.10 -22.67
N PRO A 271 -55.96 0.72 -21.98
CA PRO A 271 -54.90 1.53 -22.60
C PRO A 271 -54.06 0.76 -23.65
N ASP A 272 -54.11 -0.58 -23.63
CA ASP A 272 -53.45 -1.48 -24.58
C ASP A 272 -54.23 -1.72 -25.89
N GLY A 273 -55.49 -1.26 -25.94
CA GLY A 273 -56.38 -1.37 -27.10
C GLY A 273 -56.87 -2.78 -27.41
N ILE A 274 -56.92 -3.68 -26.43
CA ILE A 274 -57.35 -5.07 -26.61
C ILE A 274 -58.68 -5.34 -25.90
N GLN A 275 -59.71 -5.67 -26.69
CA GLN A 275 -61.05 -5.98 -26.19
C GLN A 275 -61.11 -7.37 -25.50
N GLY A 276 -61.46 -7.40 -24.21
CA GLY A 276 -61.88 -8.61 -23.48
C GLY A 276 -60.77 -9.47 -22.85
N ASN A 277 -59.71 -8.86 -22.31
CA ASN A 277 -58.81 -9.53 -21.37
C ASN A 277 -59.39 -9.43 -19.95
N ALA A 278 -59.39 -10.53 -19.20
CA ALA A 278 -59.77 -10.61 -17.78
C ALA A 278 -58.77 -9.90 -16.82
N ASP A 279 -58.19 -8.79 -17.29
CA ASP A 279 -57.33 -7.82 -16.60
C ASP A 279 -58.06 -6.46 -16.52
N ASP A 280 -59.37 -6.46 -16.83
CA ASP A 280 -60.33 -5.35 -16.82
C ASP A 280 -61.10 -5.28 -15.49
N GLY A 281 -60.51 -5.83 -14.43
CA GLY A 281 -61.16 -6.04 -13.13
C GLY A 281 -61.00 -4.91 -12.10
N ASP A 282 -60.29 -3.83 -12.44
CA ASP A 282 -60.01 -2.72 -11.52
C ASP A 282 -60.75 -1.46 -12.05
N GLY A 283 -61.92 -1.15 -11.51
CA GLY A 283 -62.65 0.09 -11.79
C GLY A 283 -61.96 1.30 -11.15
N GLY A 284 -62.04 2.49 -11.75
CA GLY A 284 -61.42 3.69 -11.19
C GLY A 284 -61.04 4.77 -12.21
N VAL A 285 -60.39 5.82 -11.70
CA VAL A 285 -59.92 6.98 -12.48
C VAL A 285 -58.41 7.16 -12.37
N TYR A 286 -57.79 7.79 -13.35
CA TYR A 286 -56.38 8.17 -13.29
C TYR A 286 -56.21 9.66 -13.01
N SER A 287 -55.23 10.01 -12.17
CA SER A 287 -54.88 11.41 -11.97
C SER A 287 -54.34 12.05 -13.25
N ASP A 288 -54.74 13.30 -13.51
CA ASP A 288 -54.32 14.06 -14.69
C ASP A 288 -52.90 14.65 -14.53
N VAL A 289 -52.41 15.37 -15.55
CA VAL A 289 -51.05 15.96 -15.54
C VAL A 289 -50.83 17.00 -14.43
N ASN A 290 -51.90 17.49 -13.83
CA ASN A 290 -51.89 18.40 -12.70
C ASN A 290 -52.16 17.66 -11.38
N GLY A 291 -52.20 16.32 -11.39
CA GLY A 291 -52.43 15.48 -10.22
C GLY A 291 -53.89 15.35 -9.84
N ASN A 292 -54.83 15.92 -10.62
CA ASN A 292 -56.22 15.95 -10.22
C ASN A 292 -56.94 14.64 -10.53
N TYR A 293 -57.84 14.21 -9.65
CA TYR A 293 -58.74 13.08 -9.85
C TYR A 293 -60.13 13.44 -9.32
N GLY A 294 -61.15 12.65 -9.67
CA GLY A 294 -62.47 12.82 -9.08
C GLY A 294 -63.47 11.75 -9.46
N PHE A 295 -64.43 11.55 -8.58
CA PHE A 295 -65.60 10.70 -8.79
C PHE A 295 -66.85 11.57 -8.78
N SER A 296 -67.79 11.26 -9.66
CA SER A 296 -69.02 12.03 -9.81
C SER A 296 -70.25 11.14 -9.89
N GLY A 297 -71.40 11.69 -9.53
CA GLY A 297 -72.65 10.92 -9.59
C GLY A 297 -72.69 9.75 -8.62
N LEU A 298 -72.19 9.94 -7.40
CA LEU A 298 -72.29 8.95 -6.34
C LEU A 298 -73.64 9.09 -5.59
N PRO A 299 -74.19 8.01 -5.04
CA PRO A 299 -75.25 8.11 -4.04
C PRO A 299 -74.67 8.58 -2.69
N GLU A 300 -75.52 9.01 -1.76
CA GLU A 300 -75.09 9.31 -0.39
C GLU A 300 -74.61 8.04 0.33
N GLY A 301 -73.55 8.18 1.14
CA GLY A 301 -73.06 7.12 2.01
C GLY A 301 -71.56 7.20 2.30
N ASN A 302 -71.02 6.07 2.75
CA ASN A 302 -69.65 5.96 3.24
C ASN A 302 -68.75 5.23 2.22
N TYR A 303 -67.58 5.82 1.97
CA TYR A 303 -66.63 5.39 0.97
C TYR A 303 -65.22 5.24 1.53
N ILE A 304 -64.40 4.42 0.86
CA ILE A 304 -62.95 4.35 1.06
C ILE A 304 -62.32 4.56 -0.32
N VAL A 305 -61.35 5.46 -0.39
CA VAL A 305 -60.60 5.76 -1.61
C VAL A 305 -59.28 5.03 -1.54
N GLU A 306 -58.91 4.32 -2.61
CA GLU A 306 -57.62 3.66 -2.71
C GLU A 306 -56.81 4.22 -3.87
N VAL A 307 -55.55 4.54 -3.63
CA VAL A 307 -54.64 5.11 -4.62
C VAL A 307 -53.44 4.20 -4.84
N THR A 308 -53.21 3.77 -6.07
CA THR A 308 -51.98 3.09 -6.49
C THR A 308 -51.10 4.07 -7.29
N PRO A 309 -50.00 4.58 -6.70
CA PRO A 309 -49.11 5.52 -7.38
C PRO A 309 -48.24 4.81 -8.45
N PRO A 310 -47.79 5.50 -9.52
CA PRO A 310 -47.00 4.89 -10.60
C PRO A 310 -45.63 4.35 -10.18
N ASN A 311 -45.09 4.80 -9.04
CA ASN A 311 -43.66 4.67 -8.70
C ASN A 311 -43.38 3.98 -7.35
N GLY A 312 -44.29 3.16 -6.82
CA GLY A 312 -44.06 2.46 -5.55
C GLY A 312 -43.80 3.41 -4.36
N LEU A 313 -44.38 4.61 -4.43
CA LEU A 313 -44.34 5.60 -3.36
C LEU A 313 -45.19 5.14 -2.18
N ILE A 314 -44.95 5.72 -1.01
CA ILE A 314 -45.76 5.52 0.20
C ILE A 314 -46.43 6.84 0.59
N SER A 315 -47.49 6.79 1.41
CA SER A 315 -48.11 8.00 1.95
C SER A 315 -47.08 8.83 2.72
N SER A 316 -47.14 10.15 2.55
CA SER A 316 -46.25 11.13 3.18
C SER A 316 -46.46 11.25 4.69
N THR A 317 -47.61 10.84 5.19
CA THR A 317 -47.99 10.87 6.60
C THR A 317 -47.99 9.46 7.20
N LEU A 318 -46.81 9.03 7.67
CA LEU A 318 -46.62 7.76 8.39
C LEU A 318 -47.18 7.82 9.83
N ASP A 319 -48.49 7.95 10.06
CA ASP A 319 -49.02 8.06 11.44
C ASP A 319 -50.38 7.37 11.70
N THR A 320 -50.63 7.13 12.99
CA THR A 320 -51.79 6.47 13.60
C THR A 320 -53.01 7.39 13.73
N ALA A 321 -54.16 6.92 13.20
CA ALA A 321 -55.55 7.39 13.37
C ALA A 321 -55.78 8.74 14.11
N GLY A 322 -56.11 9.80 13.37
CA GLY A 322 -56.76 11.00 13.91
C GLY A 322 -56.42 12.35 13.26
N THR A 323 -55.45 12.43 12.35
CA THR A 323 -55.15 13.66 11.57
C THR A 323 -55.51 13.58 10.10
N ASN A 324 -55.55 12.37 9.52
CA ASN A 324 -55.77 12.12 8.09
C ASN A 324 -57.24 11.76 7.81
N ASP A 325 -58.15 12.42 8.53
CA ASP A 325 -59.58 12.18 8.41
C ASP A 325 -60.09 12.88 7.14
N PRO A 326 -60.56 12.12 6.12
CA PRO A 326 -61.07 12.73 4.90
C PRO A 326 -62.27 13.65 5.16
N ASP A 327 -63.01 13.46 6.27
CA ASP A 327 -64.14 14.32 6.65
C ASP A 327 -63.70 15.58 7.43
N SER A 328 -62.40 15.80 7.62
CA SER A 328 -61.87 16.95 8.35
C SER A 328 -62.07 18.28 7.61
N ASN A 329 -62.44 18.23 6.34
CA ASN A 329 -62.68 19.39 5.47
C ASN A 329 -61.46 20.31 5.30
N VAL A 330 -60.25 19.77 5.52
CA VAL A 330 -58.98 20.45 5.25
C VAL A 330 -58.57 20.12 3.82
N ASP A 331 -58.30 21.14 3.01
CA ASP A 331 -57.82 20.98 1.62
C ASP A 331 -56.29 21.04 1.61
N ASN A 332 -55.65 20.28 0.71
CA ASN A 332 -54.22 20.11 0.52
C ASN A 332 -53.50 19.32 1.61
N ASP A 333 -54.19 18.57 2.48
CA ASP A 333 -53.54 17.64 3.39
C ASP A 333 -53.35 16.26 2.74
N ASP A 334 -52.84 15.28 3.48
CA ASP A 334 -52.70 13.90 3.02
C ASP A 334 -53.70 13.03 3.77
N ASN A 335 -54.76 12.59 3.10
CA ASN A 335 -55.77 11.70 3.69
C ASN A 335 -55.41 10.21 3.54
N GLY A 336 -54.21 9.91 3.03
CA GLY A 336 -53.70 8.55 2.87
C GLY A 336 -53.38 7.85 4.19
N ILE A 337 -53.66 6.55 4.24
CA ILE A 337 -53.30 5.61 5.30
C ILE A 337 -52.54 4.44 4.67
N GLY A 338 -51.27 4.28 5.03
CA GLY A 338 -50.46 3.14 4.59
C GLY A 338 -48.96 3.35 4.75
N THR A 339 -48.27 2.37 5.33
CA THR A 339 -46.82 2.42 5.60
C THR A 339 -46.00 1.51 4.67
N SER A 340 -46.64 0.83 3.71
CA SER A 340 -46.01 -0.10 2.78
C SER A 340 -46.11 0.40 1.34
N THR A 341 -45.11 0.08 0.51
CA THR A 341 -45.14 0.38 -0.92
C THR A 341 -46.32 -0.32 -1.60
N GLY A 342 -47.15 0.41 -2.33
CA GLY A 342 -48.33 -0.14 -3.01
C GLY A 342 -49.53 0.80 -2.92
N THR A 343 -50.72 0.21 -2.80
CA THR A 343 -51.98 0.93 -2.67
C THR A 343 -52.09 1.59 -1.28
N VAL A 344 -52.47 2.86 -1.25
CA VAL A 344 -52.74 3.66 -0.05
C VAL A 344 -54.24 3.90 0.03
N SER A 345 -54.87 3.60 1.18
CA SER A 345 -56.31 3.75 1.37
C SER A 345 -56.61 4.98 2.23
N SER A 346 -57.74 5.65 2.04
CA SER A 346 -58.20 6.69 2.96
C SER A 346 -58.82 6.12 4.24
N GLY A 347 -59.12 6.99 5.21
CA GLY A 347 -60.17 6.72 6.18
C GLY A 347 -61.55 6.56 5.52
N VAL A 348 -62.60 6.38 6.32
CA VAL A 348 -63.98 6.42 5.81
C VAL A 348 -64.31 7.87 5.47
N LEU A 349 -64.66 8.12 4.21
CA LEU A 349 -65.22 9.37 3.71
C LEU A 349 -66.74 9.28 3.73
N THR A 350 -67.41 10.18 4.44
CA THR A 350 -68.87 10.29 4.47
C THR A 350 -69.33 11.36 3.48
N MET A 351 -70.08 10.97 2.46
CA MET A 351 -70.69 11.89 1.50
C MET A 351 -72.18 12.09 1.81
N GLU A 352 -72.55 13.31 2.18
CA GLU A 352 -73.94 13.75 2.39
C GLU A 352 -74.31 14.83 1.35
N ALA A 353 -75.48 14.71 0.71
CA ALA A 353 -75.97 15.72 -0.21
C ALA A 353 -76.39 16.96 0.58
N GLY A 354 -76.06 18.14 0.04
CA GLY A 354 -76.35 19.41 0.67
C GLY A 354 -75.44 19.73 1.86
N GLU A 355 -74.37 18.95 2.08
CA GLU A 355 -73.37 19.25 3.10
C GLU A 355 -72.76 20.64 2.88
N VAL A 356 -72.85 21.50 3.89
CA VAL A 356 -72.22 22.83 3.88
C VAL A 356 -71.06 22.85 4.87
N ALA A 357 -69.87 22.53 4.37
CA ALA A 357 -68.62 22.57 5.13
C ALA A 357 -67.58 23.50 4.46
N ALA A 358 -66.38 23.60 5.06
CA ALA A 358 -65.29 24.36 4.46
C ALA A 358 -64.76 23.60 3.24
N ASN A 359 -64.54 24.28 2.11
CA ASN A 359 -64.05 23.68 0.86
C ASN A 359 -64.98 22.64 0.17
N VAL A 360 -66.13 22.34 0.77
CA VAL A 360 -67.26 21.66 0.11
C VAL A 360 -68.17 22.69 -0.55
N THR A 361 -68.64 22.40 -1.75
CA THR A 361 -69.52 23.30 -2.54
C THR A 361 -70.85 22.65 -2.87
N VAL A 362 -71.95 23.39 -2.62
CA VAL A 362 -73.32 22.97 -2.93
C VAL A 362 -73.88 23.88 -4.02
N ASP A 363 -74.34 23.31 -5.13
CA ASP A 363 -74.92 24.03 -6.28
C ASP A 363 -76.37 23.59 -6.55
N ASN A 364 -77.32 24.33 -5.98
CA ASN A 364 -78.75 24.09 -6.16
C ASN A 364 -79.24 24.28 -7.61
N ALA A 365 -78.44 24.91 -8.49
CA ALA A 365 -78.82 25.08 -9.89
C ALA A 365 -78.64 23.78 -10.69
N ASN A 366 -77.73 22.91 -10.23
CA ASN A 366 -77.40 21.64 -10.87
C ASN A 366 -77.61 20.45 -9.93
N GLY A 367 -78.08 20.64 -8.69
CA GLY A 367 -78.32 19.54 -7.75
C GLY A 367 -77.06 18.83 -7.27
N THR A 368 -75.92 19.51 -7.26
CA THR A 368 -74.63 18.88 -6.96
C THR A 368 -74.06 19.31 -5.61
N THR A 369 -73.47 18.35 -4.90
CA THR A 369 -72.57 18.58 -3.76
C THR A 369 -71.18 18.07 -4.14
N THR A 370 -70.15 18.91 -4.03
CA THR A 370 -68.79 18.57 -4.44
C THR A 370 -67.80 18.83 -3.31
N ASP A 371 -67.11 17.78 -2.88
CA ASP A 371 -66.04 17.83 -1.89
C ASP A 371 -64.65 17.76 -2.57
N LEU A 372 -63.90 18.85 -2.47
CA LEU A 372 -62.55 18.96 -3.01
C LEU A 372 -61.48 18.89 -1.91
N THR A 373 -61.75 18.22 -0.78
CA THR A 373 -60.81 18.11 0.34
C THR A 373 -60.08 16.78 0.40
N VAL A 374 -60.44 15.82 -0.45
CA VAL A 374 -59.82 14.50 -0.49
C VAL A 374 -58.57 14.53 -1.37
N ASP A 375 -57.42 14.51 -0.71
CA ASP A 375 -56.08 14.67 -1.24
C ASP A 375 -55.13 13.55 -0.78
N PHE A 376 -54.11 13.26 -1.59
CA PHE A 376 -53.10 12.24 -1.26
C PHE A 376 -51.68 12.73 -1.53
N GLY A 377 -50.87 12.72 -0.47
CA GLY A 377 -49.44 13.08 -0.50
C GLY A 377 -48.56 11.84 -0.49
N PHE A 378 -47.55 11.81 -1.35
CA PHE A 378 -46.65 10.65 -1.49
C PHE A 378 -45.17 11.03 -1.37
N VAL A 379 -44.41 10.20 -0.66
CA VAL A 379 -42.95 10.28 -0.52
C VAL A 379 -42.27 9.02 -1.05
N THR A 380 -41.02 9.16 -1.50
CA THR A 380 -40.14 8.00 -1.66
C THR A 380 -39.68 7.52 -0.28
N PRO A 381 -39.76 6.22 0.06
CA PRO A 381 -39.22 5.72 1.32
C PRO A 381 -37.73 6.09 1.44
N ILE A 382 -37.38 6.76 2.54
CA ILE A 382 -36.00 7.08 2.88
C ILE A 382 -35.64 6.37 4.19
N TYR A 383 -34.50 5.70 4.18
CA TYR A 383 -33.97 4.90 5.27
C TYR A 383 -32.79 5.61 5.91
N SER A 384 -32.41 5.13 7.10
CA SER A 384 -31.14 5.50 7.70
C SER A 384 -30.36 4.27 8.17
N LEU A 385 -29.04 4.38 8.15
CA LEU A 385 -28.11 3.31 8.52
C LEU A 385 -27.09 3.81 9.54
N GLY A 386 -26.83 3.04 10.59
CA GLY A 386 -25.88 3.33 11.67
C GLY A 386 -25.24 2.06 12.23
N ASN A 387 -24.51 2.07 13.36
CA ASN A 387 -24.72 3.04 14.43
C ASN A 387 -23.47 3.38 15.28
N ARG A 388 -22.63 2.44 15.73
CA ARG A 388 -21.58 2.76 16.73
C ARG A 388 -20.25 2.04 16.53
N ILE A 389 -19.20 2.74 16.96
CA ILE A 389 -17.85 2.20 17.10
C ILE A 389 -17.44 2.24 18.57
N TRP A 390 -16.99 1.11 19.12
CA TRP A 390 -16.62 1.01 20.53
C TRP A 390 -15.33 0.23 20.79
N PHE A 391 -14.86 0.36 22.01
CA PHE A 391 -13.72 -0.37 22.53
C PHE A 391 -14.16 -1.70 23.15
N ASP A 392 -14.12 -2.78 22.37
CA ASP A 392 -14.42 -4.16 22.78
C ASP A 392 -13.23 -4.73 23.57
N THR A 393 -13.16 -4.43 24.86
CA THR A 393 -11.93 -4.61 25.62
C THR A 393 -11.62 -6.07 25.95
N ASP A 394 -12.64 -6.93 25.93
CA ASP A 394 -12.52 -8.37 26.17
C ASP A 394 -12.56 -9.22 24.90
N ASN A 395 -12.71 -8.59 23.73
CA ASN A 395 -12.67 -9.21 22.41
C ASN A 395 -13.75 -10.30 22.26
N ASN A 396 -14.95 -10.03 22.78
CA ASN A 396 -16.08 -10.96 22.75
C ASN A 396 -17.08 -10.69 21.61
N SER A 397 -16.83 -9.64 20.81
CA SER A 397 -17.64 -9.20 19.67
C SER A 397 -19.06 -8.75 20.05
N GLN A 398 -19.23 -8.26 21.28
CA GLN A 398 -20.47 -7.73 21.83
C GLN A 398 -20.17 -6.43 22.61
N ILE A 399 -21.15 -5.54 22.71
CA ILE A 399 -21.04 -4.34 23.55
C ILE A 399 -21.34 -4.68 25.01
N ASP A 400 -20.38 -4.47 25.90
CA ASP A 400 -20.62 -4.51 27.35
C ASP A 400 -21.07 -3.13 27.88
N PHE A 401 -22.40 -2.95 27.92
CA PHE A 401 -23.05 -1.70 28.32
C PHE A 401 -22.60 -1.16 29.69
N GLY A 402 -22.23 0.13 29.71
CA GLY A 402 -21.83 0.85 30.91
C GLY A 402 -20.39 0.61 31.37
N THR A 403 -19.67 -0.32 30.72
CA THR A 403 -18.26 -0.59 30.96
C THR A 403 -17.39 -0.24 29.78
N GLU A 404 -17.84 -0.45 28.55
CA GLU A 404 -17.09 -0.15 27.32
C GLU A 404 -17.41 1.23 26.76
N ALA A 405 -16.37 1.94 26.33
CA ALA A 405 -16.49 3.30 25.81
C ALA A 405 -16.55 3.31 24.28
N GLY A 406 -17.33 4.24 23.73
CA GLY A 406 -17.34 4.48 22.29
C GLY A 406 -16.13 5.28 21.79
N VAL A 407 -15.77 5.09 20.53
CA VAL A 407 -14.61 5.72 19.89
C VAL A 407 -15.06 6.89 19.03
N ASN A 408 -14.80 8.13 19.47
CA ASN A 408 -15.10 9.33 18.70
C ASN A 408 -13.98 9.70 17.71
N GLY A 409 -14.34 10.38 16.62
CA GLY A 409 -13.40 10.93 15.63
C GLY A 409 -13.05 9.97 14.49
N VAL A 410 -13.63 8.76 14.46
CA VAL A 410 -13.41 7.76 13.42
C VAL A 410 -14.22 8.13 12.19
N THR A 411 -13.57 8.21 11.03
CA THR A 411 -14.25 8.39 9.74
C THR A 411 -14.91 7.09 9.31
N VAL A 412 -16.17 7.15 8.91
CA VAL A 412 -16.97 6.02 8.41
C VAL A 412 -17.48 6.34 7.01
N GLN A 413 -17.41 5.41 6.08
CA GLN A 413 -17.82 5.60 4.68
C GLN A 413 -18.90 4.60 4.27
N LEU A 414 -19.88 5.08 3.51
CA LEU A 414 -20.94 4.25 2.95
C LEU A 414 -20.70 4.00 1.45
N TYR A 415 -20.86 2.75 1.03
CA TYR A 415 -20.81 2.33 -0.37
C TYR A 415 -22.08 1.55 -0.74
N ALA A 416 -22.44 1.54 -2.02
CA ALA A 416 -23.38 0.54 -2.53
C ALA A 416 -22.72 -0.85 -2.52
N ALA A 417 -23.49 -1.91 -2.32
CA ALA A 417 -23.03 -3.28 -2.49
C ALA A 417 -23.20 -3.74 -3.94
N ASP A 418 -22.28 -4.59 -4.42
CA ASP A 418 -22.48 -5.36 -5.64
C ASP A 418 -23.27 -6.65 -5.39
N ALA A 419 -23.59 -7.40 -6.45
CA ALA A 419 -24.34 -8.66 -6.34
C ALA A 419 -23.62 -9.77 -5.53
N SER A 420 -22.37 -9.56 -5.13
CA SER A 420 -21.61 -10.46 -4.26
C SER A 420 -21.43 -9.89 -2.85
N GLY A 421 -22.13 -8.80 -2.51
CA GLY A 421 -22.08 -8.14 -1.20
C GLY A 421 -20.83 -7.29 -0.96
N ASN A 422 -20.07 -6.92 -2.00
CA ASN A 422 -18.84 -6.13 -1.84
C ASN A 422 -19.07 -4.65 -2.16
N PRO A 423 -18.33 -3.73 -1.53
CA PRO A 423 -18.44 -2.30 -1.80
C PRO A 423 -18.08 -1.98 -3.26
N THR A 424 -18.94 -1.21 -3.95
CA THR A 424 -18.78 -0.83 -5.35
C THR A 424 -19.02 0.66 -5.60
N GLY A 425 -18.47 1.18 -6.70
CA GLY A 425 -18.62 2.58 -7.09
C GLY A 425 -17.81 3.57 -6.24
N ALA A 426 -18.31 4.80 -6.15
CA ALA A 426 -17.74 5.85 -5.33
C ALA A 426 -18.40 5.88 -3.95
N VAL A 427 -17.72 6.47 -2.96
CA VAL A 427 -18.30 6.76 -1.64
C VAL A 427 -19.62 7.51 -1.81
N LEU A 428 -20.70 6.96 -1.25
CA LEU A 428 -22.03 7.56 -1.28
C LEU A 428 -22.16 8.64 -0.21
N ALA A 429 -21.69 8.34 0.99
CA ALA A 429 -21.72 9.24 2.13
C ALA A 429 -20.51 9.01 3.05
N THR A 430 -20.19 10.00 3.88
CA THR A 430 -19.14 9.91 4.89
C THR A 430 -19.63 10.58 6.16
N ASP A 431 -19.41 9.92 7.28
CA ASP A 431 -19.69 10.46 8.61
C ASP A 431 -18.45 10.31 9.52
N THR A 432 -18.47 10.93 10.69
CA THR A 432 -17.41 10.84 11.69
C THR A 432 -18.01 10.61 13.06
N THR A 433 -17.57 9.55 13.72
CA THR A 433 -18.16 9.14 14.99
C THR A 433 -18.09 10.24 16.06
N ALA A 434 -19.17 10.44 16.80
CA ALA A 434 -19.26 11.44 17.86
C ALA A 434 -20.14 10.96 19.02
N ASN A 435 -20.14 11.72 20.12
CA ASN A 435 -21.06 11.52 21.25
C ASN A 435 -21.07 10.11 21.88
N GLY A 436 -19.93 9.40 21.84
CA GLY A 436 -19.85 8.04 22.37
C GLY A 436 -19.77 6.97 21.28
N GLY A 437 -19.15 7.31 20.14
CA GLY A 437 -18.87 6.38 19.06
C GLY A 437 -19.90 6.32 17.95
N TYR A 438 -20.95 7.14 18.00
CA TYR A 438 -22.08 7.03 17.08
C TYR A 438 -21.83 7.67 15.72
N TYR A 439 -22.28 7.03 14.65
CA TYR A 439 -22.32 7.52 13.27
C TYR A 439 -23.67 7.18 12.61
N ARG A 440 -24.06 7.93 11.58
CA ARG A 440 -25.32 7.69 10.86
C ARG A 440 -25.31 8.23 9.43
N PHE A 441 -25.97 7.51 8.54
CA PHE A 441 -26.29 7.92 7.18
C PHE A 441 -27.80 8.03 7.01
N ASP A 442 -28.31 9.25 6.79
CA ASP A 442 -29.74 9.52 6.59
C ASP A 442 -30.09 9.65 5.10
N ASN A 443 -31.39 9.58 4.78
CA ASN A 443 -31.95 9.79 3.44
C ASN A 443 -31.48 8.77 2.38
N LEU A 444 -31.32 7.50 2.79
CA LEU A 444 -30.90 6.43 1.92
C LEU A 444 -32.11 5.82 1.18
N PRO A 445 -32.06 5.64 -0.15
CA PRO A 445 -33.04 4.79 -0.82
C PRO A 445 -32.94 3.33 -0.36
N ALA A 446 -34.00 2.55 -0.56
CA ALA A 446 -33.92 1.09 -0.42
C ALA A 446 -32.81 0.52 -1.32
N GLY A 447 -32.07 -0.46 -0.82
CA GLY A 447 -30.95 -1.11 -1.51
C GLY A 447 -29.92 -1.71 -0.58
N ASP A 448 -28.90 -2.34 -1.17
CA ASP A 448 -27.84 -3.02 -0.44
C ASP A 448 -26.63 -2.10 -0.27
N TYR A 449 -26.12 -2.00 0.97
CA TYR A 449 -25.04 -1.09 1.33
C TYR A 449 -23.92 -1.81 2.08
N VAL A 450 -22.72 -1.25 2.04
CA VAL A 450 -21.58 -1.70 2.85
C VAL A 450 -21.00 -0.51 3.60
N VAL A 451 -20.82 -0.66 4.91
CA VAL A 451 -20.16 0.34 5.76
C VAL A 451 -18.67 0.00 5.85
N VAL A 452 -17.83 1.02 5.67
CA VAL A 452 -16.37 0.87 5.58
C VAL A 452 -15.68 1.83 6.54
N ILE A 453 -14.84 1.27 7.42
CA ILE A 453 -13.83 2.00 8.19
C ILE A 453 -12.53 1.99 7.36
N PRO A 454 -12.16 3.12 6.73
CA PRO A 454 -11.07 3.13 5.77
C PRO A 454 -9.72 2.90 6.46
N ALA A 455 -8.79 2.22 5.77
CA ALA A 455 -7.45 1.88 6.29
C ALA A 455 -6.68 3.07 6.89
N SER A 456 -6.97 4.30 6.42
CA SER A 456 -6.42 5.53 7.00
C SER A 456 -6.67 5.69 8.50
N GLN A 457 -7.76 5.12 9.05
CA GLN A 457 -8.09 5.28 10.47
C GLN A 457 -7.15 4.49 11.40
N PHE A 458 -6.37 3.56 10.83
CA PHE A 458 -5.43 2.69 11.55
C PHE A 458 -3.97 3.17 11.44
N LEU A 459 -3.72 4.28 10.75
CA LEU A 459 -2.38 4.84 10.61
C LEU A 459 -1.95 5.55 11.90
N SER A 460 -0.63 5.71 12.08
CA SER A 460 -0.07 6.36 13.27
C SER A 460 -0.61 7.79 13.43
N GLY A 461 -1.24 8.06 14.58
CA GLY A 461 -1.86 9.35 14.92
C GLY A 461 -3.36 9.42 14.67
N ASP A 462 -3.95 8.43 13.99
CA ASP A 462 -5.39 8.33 13.76
C ASP A 462 -6.11 7.58 14.91
N PRO A 463 -7.45 7.70 15.04
CA PRO A 463 -8.19 7.25 16.22
C PRO A 463 -8.06 5.76 16.55
N LEU A 464 -7.84 4.91 15.53
CA LEU A 464 -7.72 3.45 15.66
C LEU A 464 -6.29 2.95 15.41
N ALA A 465 -5.28 3.81 15.58
CA ALA A 465 -3.88 3.43 15.48
C ALA A 465 -3.52 2.28 16.45
N GLY A 466 -3.11 1.14 15.89
CA GLY A 466 -2.76 -0.06 16.65
C GLY A 466 -3.96 -0.79 17.27
N TYR A 467 -5.18 -0.59 16.76
CA TYR A 467 -6.35 -1.38 17.14
C TYR A 467 -6.67 -2.45 16.10
N TRP A 468 -7.25 -3.55 16.56
CA TRP A 468 -7.75 -4.65 15.73
C TRP A 468 -9.26 -4.75 15.85
N SER A 469 -9.94 -5.17 14.77
CA SER A 469 -11.35 -5.54 14.83
C SER A 469 -11.54 -6.66 15.84
N SER A 470 -12.70 -6.70 16.49
CA SER A 470 -13.05 -7.82 17.35
C SER A 470 -13.00 -9.15 16.61
N GLY A 471 -12.70 -10.23 17.32
CA GLY A 471 -12.49 -11.55 16.73
C GLY A 471 -11.14 -11.75 16.03
N THR A 472 -10.28 -10.72 15.97
CA THR A 472 -8.90 -10.87 15.48
C THR A 472 -8.05 -11.66 16.48
N THR A 473 -7.18 -12.55 16.01
CA THR A 473 -6.24 -13.35 16.80
C THR A 473 -4.92 -13.55 16.05
N LEU A 474 -3.86 -13.86 16.78
CA LEU A 474 -2.58 -14.29 16.25
C LEU A 474 -2.40 -15.80 16.46
N ASP A 475 -2.09 -16.54 15.40
CA ASP A 475 -1.78 -17.96 15.52
C ASP A 475 -0.31 -18.24 15.89
N ALA A 476 0.02 -19.51 16.15
CA ALA A 476 1.35 -19.93 16.53
C ALA A 476 2.44 -19.62 15.49
N THR A 477 2.07 -19.35 14.23
CA THR A 477 3.00 -18.98 13.17
C THR A 477 3.27 -17.48 13.07
N GLY A 478 2.53 -16.67 13.85
CA GLY A 478 2.54 -15.22 13.73
C GLY A 478 1.62 -14.70 12.63
N ALA A 479 0.75 -15.54 12.07
CA ALA A 479 -0.25 -15.09 11.12
C ALA A 479 -1.47 -14.53 11.86
N ILE A 480 -1.96 -13.39 11.37
CA ILE A 480 -3.16 -12.73 11.88
C ILE A 480 -4.36 -13.36 11.21
N ASN A 481 -5.29 -13.87 12.03
CA ASN A 481 -6.55 -14.44 11.60
C ASN A 481 -7.70 -13.71 12.27
N GLU A 482 -8.85 -13.66 11.62
CA GLU A 482 -10.03 -12.98 12.13
C GLU A 482 -11.25 -13.82 11.84
N THR A 483 -12.13 -13.92 12.83
CA THR A 483 -13.42 -14.58 12.65
C THR A 483 -14.30 -13.65 11.81
N ALA A 484 -14.90 -14.16 10.74
CA ALA A 484 -15.81 -13.37 9.92
C ALA A 484 -16.98 -12.89 10.78
N ALA A 485 -17.27 -11.60 10.69
CA ALA A 485 -18.33 -10.96 11.44
C ALA A 485 -19.72 -11.46 11.00
N PRO A 486 -20.70 -11.51 11.91
CA PRO A 486 -22.08 -11.80 11.60
C PRO A 486 -22.67 -10.84 10.56
N ASP A 487 -23.72 -11.32 9.89
CA ASP A 487 -24.49 -10.58 8.91
C ASP A 487 -25.36 -9.52 9.61
N PRO A 488 -25.24 -8.21 9.28
CA PRO A 488 -26.06 -7.16 9.88
C PRO A 488 -27.57 -7.33 9.69
N ASP A 489 -28.00 -8.08 8.66
CA ASP A 489 -29.43 -8.34 8.38
C ASP A 489 -30.04 -9.40 9.32
N ASN A 490 -29.29 -9.88 10.33
CA ASN A 490 -29.78 -10.85 11.31
C ASN A 490 -30.62 -10.22 12.45
N ASN A 491 -30.78 -8.89 12.44
CA ASN A 491 -31.52 -8.09 13.42
C ASN A 491 -31.00 -8.22 14.87
N ILE A 492 -29.70 -8.48 15.06
CA ILE A 492 -29.01 -8.41 16.34
C ILE A 492 -28.25 -7.08 16.39
N ASP A 493 -28.68 -6.22 17.31
CA ASP A 493 -27.98 -4.98 17.68
C ASP A 493 -26.87 -5.29 18.71
N SER A 494 -25.81 -4.47 18.73
CA SER A 494 -24.71 -4.49 19.69
C SER A 494 -23.67 -5.60 19.50
N GLU A 495 -23.52 -6.12 18.29
CA GLU A 495 -22.49 -7.07 17.92
C GLU A 495 -21.50 -6.49 16.90
N ASP A 496 -20.27 -6.99 16.85
CA ASP A 496 -19.30 -6.49 15.87
C ASP A 496 -19.62 -7.01 14.47
N ASN A 497 -19.98 -6.12 13.55
CA ASN A 497 -20.23 -6.46 12.15
C ASN A 497 -19.03 -6.19 11.24
N GLY A 498 -17.90 -5.73 11.81
CA GLY A 498 -16.68 -5.44 11.08
C GLY A 498 -15.81 -6.66 10.82
N THR A 499 -15.30 -6.81 9.60
CA THR A 499 -14.20 -7.73 9.31
C THR A 499 -13.11 -7.03 8.50
N ARG A 500 -11.83 -7.29 8.79
CA ARG A 500 -10.73 -6.75 7.97
C ARG A 500 -10.82 -7.26 6.52
N SER A 501 -10.82 -6.31 5.61
CA SER A 501 -10.97 -6.59 4.19
C SER A 501 -9.68 -7.13 3.57
N THR A 502 -9.84 -8.20 2.79
CA THR A 502 -8.81 -8.74 1.90
C THR A 502 -8.99 -8.27 0.46
N LEU A 503 -9.99 -7.44 0.18
CA LEU A 503 -10.27 -6.91 -1.15
C LEU A 503 -9.14 -5.97 -1.59
N PRO A 504 -8.62 -6.08 -2.83
CA PRO A 504 -7.47 -5.29 -3.28
C PRO A 504 -7.60 -3.77 -3.13
N SER A 505 -8.81 -3.23 -3.26
CA SER A 505 -9.08 -1.78 -3.14
C SER A 505 -9.30 -1.31 -1.71
N PHE A 506 -9.44 -2.24 -0.76
CA PHE A 506 -9.80 -1.97 0.63
C PHE A 506 -8.85 -2.69 1.61
N VAL A 507 -7.65 -3.08 1.16
CA VAL A 507 -6.66 -3.75 2.02
C VAL A 507 -6.38 -2.90 3.26
N GLY A 508 -6.56 -3.50 4.44
CA GLY A 508 -6.36 -2.83 5.72
C GLY A 508 -7.55 -2.01 6.22
N ALA A 509 -8.65 -1.91 5.46
CA ALA A 509 -9.93 -1.39 5.96
C ALA A 509 -10.68 -2.48 6.74
N VAL A 510 -11.61 -2.07 7.59
CA VAL A 510 -12.61 -2.96 8.23
C VAL A 510 -13.95 -2.65 7.58
N ILE A 511 -14.63 -3.69 7.09
CA ILE A 511 -15.89 -3.54 6.32
C ILE A 511 -16.97 -4.43 6.91
N SER A 512 -18.21 -3.97 6.83
CA SER A 512 -19.37 -4.81 7.12
C SER A 512 -19.63 -5.82 5.99
N GLN A 513 -20.46 -6.84 6.25
CA GLN A 513 -21.19 -7.49 5.17
C GLN A 513 -22.23 -6.52 4.58
N ALA A 514 -22.85 -6.89 3.46
CA ALA A 514 -23.91 -6.08 2.88
C ALA A 514 -25.12 -6.05 3.80
N VAL A 515 -25.62 -4.85 4.09
CA VAL A 515 -26.86 -4.61 4.82
C VAL A 515 -27.93 -4.19 3.82
N THR A 516 -29.11 -4.79 3.92
CA THR A 516 -30.22 -4.61 2.98
C THR A 516 -31.24 -3.67 3.59
N LEU A 517 -31.43 -2.48 3.00
CA LEU A 517 -32.52 -1.57 3.37
C LEU A 517 -33.73 -1.85 2.47
N ASP A 518 -34.82 -2.37 3.02
CA ASP A 518 -35.98 -2.83 2.21
C ASP A 518 -37.35 -2.23 2.61
N THR A 519 -38.33 -2.36 1.72
CA THR A 519 -39.68 -1.74 1.84
C THR A 519 -40.69 -2.54 2.66
N THR A 520 -40.26 -3.65 3.25
CA THR A 520 -41.02 -4.44 4.21
C THR A 520 -40.62 -4.01 5.63
N PRO A 521 -41.49 -4.15 6.65
CA PRO A 521 -41.13 -3.86 8.04
C PRO A 521 -40.23 -4.96 8.64
N SER A 522 -39.16 -5.31 7.92
CA SER A 522 -38.11 -6.26 8.31
C SER A 522 -36.99 -5.59 9.10
N GLU A 523 -36.86 -4.26 9.01
CA GLU A 523 -35.84 -3.51 9.75
C GLU A 523 -36.03 -3.69 11.28
N PRO A 524 -34.94 -3.91 12.01
CA PRO A 524 -34.98 -4.15 13.45
C PRO A 524 -35.57 -2.96 14.20
N ILE A 525 -36.57 -3.23 15.04
CA ILE A 525 -37.22 -2.22 15.91
C ILE A 525 -36.64 -2.20 17.33
N ASN A 526 -35.77 -3.16 17.66
CA ASN A 526 -35.17 -3.32 18.99
C ASN A 526 -33.74 -2.79 18.98
N GLU A 527 -33.63 -1.47 18.91
CA GLU A 527 -32.36 -0.75 19.02
C GLU A 527 -32.11 -0.45 20.51
N SER A 528 -31.25 -1.27 21.11
CA SER A 528 -30.99 -1.36 22.55
C SER A 528 -29.83 -0.50 23.02
N ASP A 529 -28.99 -0.02 22.11
CA ASP A 529 -27.74 0.69 22.41
C ASP A 529 -27.83 2.23 22.31
N ILE A 530 -29.03 2.77 22.10
CA ILE A 530 -29.29 4.22 22.00
C ILE A 530 -29.19 4.89 23.37
N GLU A 531 -28.09 5.59 23.62
CA GLU A 531 -27.93 6.46 24.80
C GLU A 531 -28.28 7.93 24.50
N SER A 532 -28.83 8.63 25.49
CA SER A 532 -29.26 10.03 25.36
C SER A 532 -28.07 11.00 25.47
N PRO A 533 -27.97 12.03 24.59
CA PRO A 533 -28.93 12.41 23.57
C PRO A 533 -28.74 11.62 22.27
N ASN A 534 -29.87 11.20 21.69
CA ASN A 534 -29.96 10.63 20.34
C ASN A 534 -29.08 11.44 19.38
N PRO A 535 -28.27 10.81 18.50
CA PRO A 535 -27.57 11.56 17.46
C PRO A 535 -28.55 12.45 16.67
N PRO A 536 -28.13 13.65 16.24
CA PRO A 536 -28.98 14.52 15.43
C PRO A 536 -29.33 13.81 14.11
N GLY A 537 -30.63 13.62 13.83
CA GLY A 537 -31.12 12.91 12.64
C GLY A 537 -32.56 12.43 12.80
N GLU A 538 -33.01 11.55 11.89
CA GLU A 538 -34.33 10.91 11.89
C GLU A 538 -34.66 10.19 13.21
N ALA A 539 -35.93 10.03 13.56
CA ALA A 539 -36.27 9.27 14.78
C ALA A 539 -35.96 7.78 14.58
N VAL A 540 -35.58 7.07 15.64
CA VAL A 540 -35.44 5.62 15.56
C VAL A 540 -36.82 5.01 15.37
N ASN A 541 -37.02 4.42 14.20
CA ASN A 541 -38.28 3.88 13.71
C ASN A 541 -37.99 2.65 12.84
N ASN A 542 -39.02 2.07 12.24
CA ASN A 542 -38.91 0.91 11.36
C ASN A 542 -38.32 1.21 9.95
N GLN A 543 -37.74 2.40 9.75
CA GLN A 543 -36.95 2.76 8.55
C GLN A 543 -35.49 3.07 8.91
N SER A 544 -35.09 2.85 10.17
CA SER A 544 -33.72 2.99 10.65
C SER A 544 -33.15 1.62 10.94
N ASN A 545 -32.03 1.27 10.30
CA ASN A 545 -31.27 0.08 10.62
C ASN A 545 -30.02 0.50 11.39
N LEU A 546 -29.98 0.24 12.70
CA LEU A 546 -28.86 0.60 13.56
C LEU A 546 -28.05 -0.63 13.99
N THR A 547 -28.12 -1.75 13.27
CA THR A 547 -27.39 -2.97 13.67
C THR A 547 -25.93 -2.96 13.29
N VAL A 548 -25.45 -2.08 12.41
CA VAL A 548 -24.06 -2.13 11.93
C VAL A 548 -23.13 -1.45 12.93
N ASP A 549 -22.52 -2.23 13.81
CA ASP A 549 -21.56 -1.74 14.78
C ASP A 549 -20.14 -2.28 14.54
N PHE A 550 -19.12 -1.58 15.04
CA PHE A 550 -17.72 -2.00 14.94
C PHE A 550 -16.98 -2.02 16.29
N GLY A 551 -16.51 -3.20 16.69
CA GLY A 551 -15.78 -3.43 17.93
C GLY A 551 -14.27 -3.42 17.72
N PHE A 552 -13.52 -2.70 18.56
CA PHE A 552 -12.06 -2.61 18.45
C PHE A 552 -11.31 -2.79 19.76
N TYR A 553 -10.17 -3.48 19.71
CA TYR A 553 -9.35 -3.74 20.89
C TYR A 553 -7.86 -3.74 20.57
N ARG A 554 -7.03 -3.63 21.60
CA ARG A 554 -5.59 -3.85 21.48
C ARG A 554 -4.97 -4.36 22.77
N GLN A 555 -3.82 -4.99 22.64
CA GLN A 555 -3.00 -5.38 23.79
C GLN A 555 -1.61 -4.77 23.73
N THR A 556 -1.01 -4.60 24.91
CA THR A 556 0.36 -4.13 25.04
C THR A 556 1.17 -5.04 25.96
N LEU A 557 2.43 -5.24 25.63
CA LEU A 557 3.35 -6.14 26.34
C LEU A 557 4.71 -5.46 26.53
N GLY A 558 5.25 -5.53 27.73
CA GLY A 558 6.65 -5.17 27.97
C GLY A 558 6.90 -5.00 29.46
N ASN A 559 8.06 -4.46 29.79
CA ASN A 559 8.31 -3.60 30.96
C ASN A 559 9.79 -3.17 30.93
N ILE A 560 10.69 -3.77 31.72
CA ILE A 560 12.08 -3.28 31.86
C ILE A 560 13.15 -4.33 31.56
N VAL A 561 14.24 -3.87 30.93
CA VAL A 561 15.52 -4.57 30.87
C VAL A 561 16.50 -3.89 31.81
N PHE A 562 17.12 -4.65 32.72
CA PHE A 562 17.93 -4.10 33.81
C PHE A 562 19.26 -4.82 34.01
N ILE A 563 20.19 -4.09 34.63
CA ILE A 563 21.45 -4.57 35.17
C ILE A 563 21.20 -4.94 36.62
N ASP A 564 21.18 -6.24 36.87
CA ASP A 564 21.06 -6.84 38.19
C ASP A 564 22.47 -6.97 38.78
N VAL A 565 22.75 -6.09 39.74
CA VAL A 565 24.06 -5.92 40.35
C VAL A 565 24.30 -6.99 41.42
N ASN A 566 23.23 -7.52 42.02
CA ASN A 566 23.32 -8.43 43.16
C ASN A 566 23.17 -9.92 42.74
N ALA A 567 22.78 -10.17 41.48
CA ALA A 567 22.55 -11.45 40.83
C ALA A 567 21.45 -12.30 41.49
N ASP A 568 20.39 -11.68 42.00
CA ASP A 568 19.25 -12.36 42.62
C ASP A 568 18.06 -12.60 41.66
N GLY A 569 18.09 -12.01 40.47
CA GLY A 569 17.06 -12.17 39.44
C GLY A 569 15.86 -11.24 39.59
N ASP A 570 15.83 -10.38 40.61
CA ASP A 570 14.78 -9.39 40.81
C ASP A 570 15.33 -7.97 40.52
N TYR A 571 14.47 -7.04 40.07
CA TYR A 571 14.84 -5.64 39.93
C TYR A 571 14.64 -4.87 41.24
N ASP A 572 15.72 -4.68 41.99
CA ASP A 572 15.79 -3.91 43.23
C ASP A 572 16.04 -2.41 42.96
N ALA A 573 14.98 -1.61 43.02
CA ALA A 573 15.07 -0.16 42.86
C ALA A 573 16.10 0.49 43.83
N GLY A 574 17.23 0.95 43.28
CA GLY A 574 18.31 1.62 44.01
C GLY A 574 19.58 0.79 44.20
N THR A 575 19.50 -0.52 43.99
CA THR A 575 20.68 -1.41 43.86
C THR A 575 20.94 -1.66 42.38
N ASP A 576 19.88 -1.97 41.63
CA ASP A 576 19.94 -2.26 40.21
C ASP A 576 19.73 -1.02 39.36
N THR A 577 20.12 -1.12 38.11
CA THR A 577 20.07 0.02 37.17
C THR A 577 19.48 -0.42 35.84
N PRO A 578 18.68 0.41 35.16
CA PRO A 578 18.16 0.05 33.83
C PRO A 578 19.28 -0.16 32.80
N LEU A 579 19.08 -1.08 31.86
CA LEU A 579 20.03 -1.40 30.80
C LEU A 579 19.64 -0.71 29.48
N PRO A 580 20.30 0.40 29.08
CA PRO A 580 20.11 1.01 27.77
C PRO A 580 20.81 0.22 26.65
N GLY A 581 20.29 0.32 25.44
CA GLY A 581 20.90 -0.23 24.22
C GLY A 581 20.64 -1.72 23.99
N ALA A 582 19.80 -2.37 24.82
CA ALA A 582 19.35 -3.73 24.58
C ALA A 582 18.31 -3.75 23.45
N THR A 583 18.46 -4.67 22.50
CA THR A 583 17.49 -4.88 21.43
C THR A 583 16.45 -5.90 21.88
N VAL A 584 15.18 -5.52 21.89
CA VAL A 584 14.06 -6.35 22.33
C VAL A 584 13.16 -6.62 21.14
N GLN A 585 12.96 -7.90 20.84
CA GLN A 585 12.23 -8.38 19.67
C GLN A 585 11.05 -9.25 20.10
N LEU A 586 9.97 -9.20 19.33
CA LEU A 586 8.78 -10.00 19.55
C LEU A 586 8.77 -11.19 18.58
N TYR A 587 8.38 -12.35 19.07
CA TYR A 587 8.28 -13.58 18.31
C TYR A 587 6.92 -14.25 18.56
N SER A 588 6.42 -14.99 17.59
CA SER A 588 5.30 -15.92 17.79
C SER A 588 5.76 -17.15 18.58
N SER A 589 4.81 -17.93 19.08
CA SER A 589 5.13 -19.14 19.87
C SER A 589 5.90 -20.23 19.12
N ASN A 590 5.94 -20.22 17.77
CA ASN A 590 6.81 -21.11 17.00
C ASN A 590 8.24 -20.57 16.77
N GLY A 591 8.55 -19.36 17.26
CA GLY A 591 9.84 -18.70 17.11
C GLY A 591 10.04 -17.91 15.81
N THR A 592 8.96 -17.57 15.10
CA THR A 592 9.00 -16.63 13.96
C THR A 592 8.97 -15.20 14.49
N GLU A 593 9.85 -14.31 14.01
CA GLU A 593 9.86 -12.91 14.45
C GLU A 593 8.58 -12.20 13.97
N ILE A 594 7.94 -11.48 14.88
CA ILE A 594 6.84 -10.57 14.61
C ILE A 594 7.46 -9.19 14.47
N ASN A 595 7.48 -8.68 13.25
CA ASN A 595 8.13 -7.41 12.92
C ASN A 595 7.24 -6.25 13.37
N VAL A 596 7.62 -5.62 14.47
CA VAL A 596 6.94 -4.44 15.06
C VAL A 596 7.72 -3.14 14.87
N GLY A 597 8.86 -3.20 14.17
CA GLY A 597 9.70 -2.04 13.92
C GLY A 597 10.30 -1.36 15.17
N PRO A 598 11.00 -0.22 14.96
CA PRO A 598 11.54 0.60 16.04
C PRO A 598 10.50 1.29 16.94
N ASP A 599 9.28 1.55 16.46
CA ASP A 599 8.21 2.16 17.27
C ASP A 599 7.54 1.17 18.24
N GLY A 600 7.71 -0.13 18.00
CA GLY A 600 7.16 -1.20 18.82
C GLY A 600 5.66 -1.42 18.63
N ILE A 601 5.05 -0.87 17.58
CA ILE A 601 3.62 -0.94 17.33
C ILE A 601 3.40 -1.83 16.11
N LEU A 602 2.77 -3.00 16.30
CA LEU A 602 2.45 -3.87 15.17
C LEU A 602 1.40 -3.22 14.26
N GLY A 603 1.63 -3.29 12.95
CA GLY A 603 0.70 -2.80 11.91
C GLY A 603 1.02 -1.39 11.41
N THR A 604 2.15 -0.81 11.79
CA THR A 604 2.61 0.50 11.32
C THR A 604 3.54 0.37 10.11
N ALA A 605 3.94 1.52 9.54
CA ALA A 605 4.73 1.54 8.30
C ALA A 605 6.19 1.09 8.49
N ASP A 606 6.70 1.04 9.73
CA ASP A 606 8.06 0.65 10.08
C ASP A 606 8.21 -0.81 10.53
N ASP A 607 7.15 -1.62 10.40
CA ASP A 607 7.14 -3.08 10.63
C ASP A 607 8.26 -3.80 9.84
N ALA A 608 9.42 -3.90 10.47
CA ALA A 608 10.62 -4.54 9.96
C ALA A 608 11.33 -5.32 11.09
N PRO A 609 12.21 -6.29 10.74
CA PRO A 609 12.98 -7.02 11.74
C PRO A 609 13.86 -6.10 12.60
N GLY A 610 14.04 -6.45 13.87
CA GLY A 610 14.94 -5.76 14.79
C GLY A 610 14.27 -5.25 16.06
N GLY A 611 12.94 -5.09 16.07
CA GLY A 611 12.18 -4.68 17.26
C GLY A 611 12.63 -3.32 17.83
N VAL A 612 12.50 -3.18 19.15
CA VAL A 612 12.74 -1.92 19.87
C VAL A 612 14.09 -1.93 20.58
N THR A 613 14.73 -0.76 20.74
CA THR A 613 15.97 -0.62 21.51
C THR A 613 15.70 0.14 22.81
N THR A 614 16.14 -0.40 23.95
CA THR A 614 15.90 0.23 25.25
C THR A 614 16.64 1.57 25.38
N GLY A 615 15.94 2.59 25.86
CA GLY A 615 16.52 3.90 26.17
C GLY A 615 17.22 3.93 27.53
N ALA A 616 17.59 5.13 28.00
CA ALA A 616 18.22 5.33 29.31
C ALA A 616 17.42 4.79 30.51
N GLY A 617 16.11 4.60 30.34
CA GLY A 617 15.22 4.02 31.35
C GLY A 617 15.11 2.49 31.30
N GLY A 618 15.79 1.80 30.37
CA GLY A 618 15.72 0.34 30.21
C GLY A 618 14.36 -0.21 29.77
N THR A 619 13.35 0.63 29.62
CA THR A 619 11.98 0.22 29.30
C THR A 619 11.81 -0.13 27.82
N TYR A 620 10.92 -1.08 27.56
CA TYR A 620 10.43 -1.42 26.23
C TYR A 620 8.90 -1.65 26.27
N LEU A 621 8.22 -1.43 25.15
CA LEU A 621 6.78 -1.64 25.03
C LEU A 621 6.45 -2.08 23.61
N PHE A 622 5.79 -3.22 23.50
CA PHE A 622 5.07 -3.64 22.30
C PHE A 622 3.61 -3.24 22.43
N SER A 623 3.06 -2.64 21.39
CA SER A 623 1.66 -2.22 21.31
C SER A 623 1.00 -2.76 20.04
N GLY A 624 -0.32 -2.61 19.96
CA GLY A 624 -1.09 -3.11 18.83
C GLY A 624 -1.04 -4.62 18.67
N LEU A 625 -1.02 -5.37 19.77
CA LEU A 625 -0.96 -6.83 19.71
C LEU A 625 -2.37 -7.45 19.69
N PRO A 626 -2.69 -8.36 18.74
CA PRO A 626 -3.88 -9.20 18.82
C PRO A 626 -3.82 -10.20 19.99
N ALA A 627 -4.95 -10.84 20.29
CA ALA A 627 -5.03 -12.00 21.18
C ALA A 627 -4.16 -13.15 20.65
N GLY A 628 -3.28 -13.71 21.48
CA GLY A 628 -2.42 -14.81 21.07
C GLY A 628 -1.20 -15.04 21.97
N ASP A 629 -0.32 -15.92 21.49
CA ASP A 629 0.85 -16.40 22.22
C ASP A 629 2.13 -15.77 21.66
N TYR A 630 2.93 -15.17 22.54
CA TYR A 630 4.13 -14.41 22.18
C TYR A 630 5.36 -14.92 22.92
N ILE A 631 6.54 -14.61 22.38
CA ILE A 631 7.84 -14.79 23.02
C ILE A 631 8.57 -13.46 22.89
N VAL A 632 9.08 -12.91 23.99
CA VAL A 632 9.96 -11.75 23.97
C VAL A 632 11.39 -12.22 24.01
N ARG A 633 12.24 -11.69 23.12
CA ARG A 633 13.66 -12.02 23.05
C ARG A 633 14.50 -10.77 23.17
N VAL A 634 15.46 -10.79 24.07
CA VAL A 634 16.38 -9.68 24.30
C VAL A 634 17.78 -10.07 23.86
N ASN A 635 18.37 -9.22 23.01
CA ASN A 635 19.78 -9.22 22.70
C ASN A 635 20.44 -8.07 23.46
N PRO A 636 21.19 -8.33 24.54
CA PRO A 636 21.83 -7.27 25.29
C PRO A 636 23.04 -6.70 24.53
N PRO A 637 23.54 -5.51 24.90
CA PRO A 637 24.83 -5.03 24.43
C PRO A 637 25.96 -6.01 24.75
N VAL A 638 27.08 -5.91 24.04
CA VAL A 638 28.30 -6.67 24.37
C VAL A 638 28.72 -6.36 25.81
N GLY A 639 29.14 -7.38 26.54
CA GLY A 639 29.55 -7.22 27.93
C GLY A 639 28.43 -7.46 28.94
N TYR A 640 27.34 -8.15 28.56
CA TYR A 640 26.27 -8.55 29.47
C TYR A 640 25.92 -10.03 29.28
N SER A 641 25.53 -10.70 30.37
CA SER A 641 25.02 -12.08 30.42
C SER A 641 23.73 -12.10 31.24
N SER A 642 22.80 -13.02 30.96
CA SER A 642 21.62 -13.24 31.82
C SER A 642 22.03 -13.47 33.28
N THR A 643 21.22 -12.98 34.22
CA THR A 643 21.51 -13.11 35.66
C THR A 643 21.24 -14.51 36.19
N VAL A 644 20.21 -15.17 35.65
CA VAL A 644 19.81 -16.51 36.09
C VAL A 644 19.74 -17.51 34.92
N ASP A 645 20.67 -18.48 34.91
CA ASP A 645 20.46 -19.80 34.27
C ASP A 645 21.04 -20.93 35.15
N THR A 646 20.83 -20.81 36.47
CA THR A 646 21.16 -21.89 37.42
C THR A 646 20.02 -22.19 38.39
N SER A 647 18.86 -22.59 37.86
CA SER A 647 17.92 -23.51 38.54
C SER A 647 17.58 -23.18 40.01
N ASN A 648 17.19 -21.94 40.33
CA ASN A 648 16.46 -21.66 41.56
C ASN A 648 14.99 -22.05 41.36
N PRO A 649 14.43 -23.06 42.06
CA PRO A 649 13.04 -23.47 41.89
C PRO A 649 11.99 -22.47 42.42
N VAL A 650 12.43 -21.36 43.02
CA VAL A 650 11.56 -20.23 43.40
C VAL A 650 11.39 -19.23 42.25
N ASP A 651 12.28 -19.27 41.26
CA ASP A 651 12.26 -18.39 40.11
C ASP A 651 11.29 -18.92 39.04
N THR A 652 10.30 -18.12 38.66
CA THR A 652 9.26 -18.51 37.70
C THR A 652 9.62 -17.90 36.35
N THR A 653 10.35 -18.64 35.53
CA THR A 653 10.62 -18.31 34.12
C THR A 653 9.36 -18.33 33.24
N ASP A 654 8.18 -18.52 33.85
CA ASP A 654 6.87 -18.53 33.20
C ASP A 654 6.29 -17.11 33.25
N PRO A 655 6.29 -16.36 32.12
CA PRO A 655 5.76 -15.00 32.08
C PRO A 655 4.25 -14.95 32.38
N ASP A 656 3.51 -16.05 32.22
CA ASP A 656 2.07 -16.09 32.55
C ASP A 656 1.82 -16.14 34.08
N GLY A 657 2.88 -16.29 34.89
CA GLY A 657 2.82 -16.09 36.33
C GLY A 657 2.49 -14.64 36.74
N ASN A 658 2.65 -13.68 35.83
CA ASN A 658 2.40 -12.24 36.00
C ASN A 658 3.05 -11.65 37.28
N ILE A 659 4.26 -12.12 37.60
CA ILE A 659 5.11 -11.51 38.62
C ILE A 659 5.87 -10.38 37.93
N ASP A 660 5.93 -9.21 38.56
CA ASP A 660 6.61 -8.03 38.01
C ASP A 660 7.97 -7.87 38.69
N ASN A 661 8.97 -7.38 37.94
CA ASN A 661 10.36 -7.16 38.32
C ASN A 661 11.22 -8.43 38.41
N ASN A 662 10.78 -9.59 37.93
CA ASN A 662 11.60 -10.81 37.93
C ASN A 662 12.15 -11.11 36.53
N ASP A 663 13.37 -11.67 36.44
CA ASP A 663 13.97 -12.06 35.16
C ASP A 663 13.17 -13.21 34.50
N ASN A 664 12.47 -12.92 33.41
CA ASN A 664 11.77 -13.95 32.62
C ASN A 664 12.68 -14.60 31.58
N GLY A 665 13.95 -14.21 31.49
CA GLY A 665 14.89 -14.65 30.48
C GLY A 665 15.39 -16.09 30.66
N ILE A 666 15.35 -16.87 29.57
CA ILE A 666 16.02 -18.17 29.45
C ILE A 666 17.17 -18.04 28.46
N GLY A 667 18.38 -18.39 28.89
CA GLY A 667 19.60 -18.29 28.07
C GLY A 667 19.59 -19.20 26.84
N THR A 668 19.93 -18.65 25.66
CA THR A 668 19.96 -19.40 24.38
C THR A 668 21.37 -19.68 23.85
N GLY A 669 22.42 -19.39 24.63
CA GLY A 669 23.81 -19.77 24.35
C GLY A 669 24.71 -18.74 23.67
N ASN A 670 24.17 -17.64 23.15
CA ASN A 670 24.93 -16.53 22.50
C ASN A 670 24.81 -15.18 23.25
N GLY A 671 24.48 -15.18 24.55
CA GLY A 671 24.18 -13.95 25.31
C GLY A 671 22.76 -13.40 25.11
N GLN A 672 22.03 -13.93 24.13
CA GLN A 672 20.62 -13.64 23.87
C GLN A 672 19.71 -14.48 24.79
N VAL A 673 18.64 -13.88 25.30
CA VAL A 673 17.68 -14.51 26.22
C VAL A 673 16.28 -14.42 25.64
N SER A 674 15.45 -15.45 25.86
CA SER A 674 14.04 -15.43 25.46
C SER A 674 13.16 -15.75 26.65
N SER A 675 12.00 -15.11 26.74
CA SER A 675 10.96 -15.53 27.67
C SER A 675 10.44 -16.93 27.35
N GLY A 676 9.73 -17.54 28.30
CA GLY A 676 8.70 -18.53 27.95
C GLY A 676 7.61 -17.93 27.04
N THR A 677 6.68 -18.77 26.60
CA THR A 677 5.49 -18.27 25.90
C THR A 677 4.64 -17.45 26.87
N VAL A 678 4.29 -16.22 26.48
CA VAL A 678 3.32 -15.37 27.18
C VAL A 678 2.00 -15.34 26.42
N THR A 679 0.92 -15.65 27.11
CA THR A 679 -0.44 -15.70 26.56
C THR A 679 -1.14 -14.38 26.81
N LEU A 680 -1.43 -13.62 25.75
CA LEU A 680 -2.16 -12.36 25.85
C LEU A 680 -3.64 -12.57 25.54
N THR A 681 -4.47 -12.55 26.59
CA THR A 681 -5.93 -12.63 26.45
C THR A 681 -6.58 -11.29 26.81
N PRO A 682 -7.34 -10.66 25.88
CA PRO A 682 -8.06 -9.41 26.14
C PRO A 682 -9.03 -9.53 27.32
N GLY A 683 -9.30 -8.39 27.97
CA GLY A 683 -10.29 -8.26 29.06
C GLY A 683 -9.96 -8.99 30.36
N ASN A 684 -8.97 -9.87 30.37
CA ASN A 684 -8.64 -10.68 31.53
C ASN A 684 -7.70 -9.93 32.49
N THR A 685 -8.23 -9.62 33.67
CA THR A 685 -7.39 -9.26 34.82
C THR A 685 -6.58 -10.49 35.22
N GLY A 686 -5.25 -10.40 35.12
CA GLY A 686 -4.34 -11.48 35.48
C GLY A 686 -4.48 -11.91 36.95
N ALA A 687 -4.10 -13.16 37.26
CA ALA A 687 -4.28 -13.80 38.57
C ALA A 687 -3.58 -13.10 39.76
N SER A 688 -2.74 -12.09 39.49
CA SER A 688 -1.92 -11.35 40.47
C SER A 688 -1.95 -9.82 40.29
N ASN A 689 -3.05 -9.24 39.77
CA ASN A 689 -3.33 -7.79 39.77
C ASN A 689 -2.32 -6.84 39.07
N ASN A 690 -1.43 -7.35 38.21
CA ASN A 690 -0.49 -6.51 37.44
C ASN A 690 -0.96 -6.19 36.01
N ASN A 691 -1.85 -7.00 35.41
CA ASN A 691 -2.48 -6.60 34.15
C ASN A 691 -3.42 -5.42 34.38
N THR A 692 -3.33 -4.41 33.51
CA THR A 692 -4.22 -3.26 33.54
C THR A 692 -5.17 -3.33 32.34
N VAL A 693 -6.47 -3.46 32.62
CA VAL A 693 -7.54 -3.40 31.62
C VAL A 693 -8.15 -2.00 31.67
N SER A 694 -8.21 -1.34 30.52
CA SER A 694 -8.74 0.02 30.41
C SER A 694 -9.79 0.09 29.30
N ASN A 695 -11.06 0.02 29.70
CA ASN A 695 -12.18 0.10 28.77
C ASN A 695 -12.36 1.49 28.15
N ALA A 696 -11.78 2.54 28.77
CA ALA A 696 -11.80 3.89 28.24
C ALA A 696 -10.99 4.04 26.94
N ASN A 697 -10.08 3.10 26.66
CA ASN A 697 -9.26 3.07 25.47
C ASN A 697 -9.06 1.64 24.93
N GLY A 698 -9.94 0.69 25.24
CA GLY A 698 -9.90 -0.67 24.70
C GLY A 698 -8.56 -1.41 24.84
N THR A 699 -7.79 -1.12 25.88
CA THR A 699 -6.41 -1.62 26.01
C THR A 699 -6.29 -2.60 27.18
N THR A 700 -5.72 -3.77 26.92
CA THR A 700 -5.23 -4.69 27.96
C THR A 700 -3.69 -4.67 27.97
N SER A 701 -3.11 -4.26 29.09
CA SER A 701 -1.65 -4.14 29.25
C SER A 701 -1.10 -5.20 30.19
N ASN A 702 -0.10 -5.95 29.74
CA ASN A 702 0.73 -6.82 30.58
C ASN A 702 2.12 -6.18 30.76
N PRO A 703 2.40 -5.58 31.94
CA PRO A 703 3.66 -4.93 32.27
C PRO A 703 4.63 -5.86 33.04
N THR A 704 4.59 -7.17 32.84
CA THR A 704 5.29 -8.13 33.74
C THR A 704 6.39 -8.94 33.08
N VAL A 705 6.78 -8.58 31.84
CA VAL A 705 7.88 -9.27 31.15
C VAL A 705 9.15 -8.45 31.27
N ASP A 706 10.03 -8.88 32.17
CA ASP A 706 11.28 -8.23 32.51
C ASP A 706 12.50 -9.12 32.21
N PHE A 707 13.66 -8.49 32.04
CA PHE A 707 14.91 -9.20 31.73
C PHE A 707 16.09 -8.65 32.52
N GLY A 708 16.75 -9.53 33.28
CA GLY A 708 17.90 -9.22 34.13
C GLY A 708 19.24 -9.61 33.51
N PHE A 709 20.22 -8.71 33.56
CA PHE A 709 21.58 -8.96 33.06
C PHE A 709 22.69 -8.59 34.06
N ILE A 710 23.75 -9.38 34.10
CA ILE A 710 25.01 -9.10 34.81
C ILE A 710 26.03 -8.58 33.80
N ALA A 711 26.79 -7.55 34.19
CA ALA A 711 27.90 -7.03 33.38
C ALA A 711 29.11 -7.99 33.37
N ASN A 712 29.52 -8.44 32.18
CA ASN A 712 30.76 -9.16 31.92
C ASN A 712 31.93 -8.18 31.68
N PRO A 713 33.18 -8.63 31.92
CA PRO A 713 34.36 -7.86 31.55
C PRO A 713 34.48 -7.70 30.01
N VAL A 714 34.89 -6.53 29.53
CA VAL A 714 35.09 -6.24 28.09
C VAL A 714 36.53 -5.80 27.85
N ILE A 715 37.16 -6.28 26.77
CA ILE A 715 38.48 -5.83 26.30
C ILE A 715 38.37 -5.26 24.89
N ALA A 716 38.98 -4.10 24.67
CA ALA A 716 39.09 -3.42 23.38
C ALA A 716 40.55 -3.08 23.08
N LYS A 717 40.90 -3.05 21.79
CA LYS A 717 42.20 -2.59 21.31
C LYS A 717 42.02 -1.71 20.08
N SER A 718 42.76 -0.61 20.01
CA SER A 718 42.66 0.35 18.91
C SER A 718 44.03 0.90 18.53
N ILE A 719 44.13 1.41 17.30
CA ILE A 719 45.22 2.29 16.86
C ILE A 719 44.75 3.71 17.18
N ILE A 720 45.55 4.45 17.94
CA ILE A 720 45.19 5.81 18.38
C ILE A 720 46.02 6.91 17.70
N ASP A 721 47.18 6.56 17.14
CA ASP A 721 48.08 7.50 16.47
C ASP A 721 49.11 6.75 15.61
N THR A 722 49.57 7.37 14.53
CA THR A 722 50.80 6.99 13.81
C THR A 722 51.69 8.23 13.65
N ASN A 723 53.00 8.06 13.55
CA ASN A 723 53.92 9.19 13.65
C ASN A 723 54.23 9.89 12.32
N GLU A 724 53.73 9.38 11.19
CA GLU A 724 54.05 9.90 9.87
C GLU A 724 52.84 10.58 9.20
N PRO A 725 52.94 11.86 8.79
CA PRO A 725 51.79 12.61 8.28
C PRO A 725 51.50 12.42 6.79
N HIS A 726 52.32 11.64 6.07
CA HIS A 726 52.22 11.43 4.63
C HIS A 726 51.45 10.15 4.27
N THR A 727 51.21 9.27 5.25
CA THR A 727 50.29 8.15 5.19
C THR A 727 48.94 8.53 5.84
N ILE A 728 47.88 7.76 5.60
CA ILE A 728 46.52 8.08 6.07
C ILE A 728 45.86 6.91 6.80
N GLY A 729 45.21 7.18 7.92
CA GLY A 729 44.43 6.17 8.65
C GLY A 729 45.31 5.05 9.18
N ASN A 730 45.11 3.84 8.65
CA ASN A 730 45.87 2.64 9.05
C ASN A 730 46.93 2.25 8.00
N ASP A 731 47.05 3.01 6.91
CA ASP A 731 48.12 2.84 5.94
C ASP A 731 49.41 3.32 6.59
N VAL A 732 50.47 2.52 6.54
CA VAL A 732 51.75 2.83 7.20
C VAL A 732 52.93 2.51 6.30
N ALA A 733 53.94 3.37 6.32
CA ALA A 733 55.18 3.17 5.57
C ALA A 733 56.18 2.32 6.36
N ILE A 734 57.12 1.67 5.67
CA ILE A 734 58.24 0.97 6.33
C ILE A 734 59.04 1.96 7.18
N GLY A 735 59.22 1.65 8.46
CA GLY A 735 59.88 2.51 9.46
C GLY A 735 58.93 3.42 10.26
N GLU A 736 57.63 3.45 9.93
CA GLU A 736 56.60 4.18 10.68
C GLU A 736 56.29 3.52 12.04
N ILE A 737 55.94 4.34 13.02
CA ILE A 737 55.61 3.97 14.39
C ILE A 737 54.10 4.11 14.61
N VAL A 738 53.49 3.00 15.05
CA VAL A 738 52.08 2.88 15.35
C VAL A 738 51.88 2.88 16.87
N THR A 739 50.96 3.69 17.36
CA THR A 739 50.58 3.75 18.77
C THR A 739 49.28 2.98 18.99
N TYR A 740 49.35 1.94 19.82
CA TYR A 740 48.21 1.10 20.19
C TYR A 740 47.70 1.45 21.59
N GLU A 741 46.39 1.38 21.77
CA GLU A 741 45.72 1.47 23.06
C GLU A 741 44.91 0.20 23.35
N VAL A 742 45.07 -0.35 24.54
CA VAL A 742 44.27 -1.45 25.07
C VAL A 742 43.44 -0.93 26.24
N VAL A 743 42.12 -1.08 26.18
CA VAL A 743 41.19 -0.70 27.25
C VAL A 743 40.45 -1.95 27.73
N ILE A 744 40.44 -2.18 29.04
CA ILE A 744 39.68 -3.26 29.67
C ILE A 744 38.69 -2.64 30.65
N ASP A 745 37.40 -2.82 30.40
CA ASP A 745 36.32 -2.43 31.31
C ASP A 745 36.15 -3.49 32.39
N LEU A 746 36.26 -3.07 33.64
CA LEU A 746 36.17 -3.95 34.80
C LEU A 746 34.77 -3.85 35.43
N PRO A 747 34.01 -4.96 35.54
CA PRO A 747 32.68 -4.95 36.16
C PRO A 747 32.76 -4.64 37.65
N VAL A 748 31.86 -3.79 38.16
CA VAL A 748 31.77 -3.49 39.59
C VAL A 748 31.51 -4.75 40.41
N GLY A 749 32.14 -4.88 41.58
CA GLY A 749 32.00 -6.06 42.46
C GLY A 749 32.93 -7.23 42.12
N SER A 750 33.61 -7.21 40.98
CA SER A 750 34.53 -8.27 40.57
C SER A 750 35.91 -8.18 41.24
N THR A 751 36.61 -9.31 41.35
CA THR A 751 38.01 -9.38 41.80
C THR A 751 38.84 -10.28 40.89
N PHE A 752 39.88 -9.73 40.28
CA PHE A 752 40.78 -10.43 39.37
C PHE A 752 42.11 -10.74 40.04
N ASN A 753 42.55 -12.00 39.94
CA ASN A 753 43.80 -12.50 40.52
C ASN A 753 44.75 -12.97 39.41
N ASN A 754 46.06 -12.74 39.56
CA ASN A 754 47.10 -13.13 38.61
C ASN A 754 46.84 -12.58 37.20
N THR A 755 46.53 -11.29 37.11
CA THR A 755 46.22 -10.62 35.84
C THR A 755 47.48 -10.43 34.98
N THR A 756 47.41 -10.89 33.72
CA THR A 756 48.44 -10.67 32.69
C THR A 756 47.80 -10.19 31.40
N ILE A 757 48.48 -9.30 30.68
CA ILE A 757 48.05 -8.82 29.36
C ILE A 757 49.18 -9.12 28.39
N THR A 758 48.92 -10.03 27.45
CA THR A 758 49.87 -10.50 26.45
C THR A 758 49.45 -9.98 25.09
N ASP A 759 50.29 -9.18 24.48
CA ASP A 759 50.09 -8.61 23.17
C ASP A 759 51.00 -9.32 22.15
N GLN A 760 50.46 -9.67 20.99
CA GLN A 760 51.11 -10.44 19.95
C GLN A 760 51.02 -9.67 18.63
N LEU A 761 52.13 -9.05 18.25
CA LEU A 761 52.34 -8.40 16.96
C LEU A 761 52.57 -9.43 15.86
N ASP A 762 52.04 -9.19 14.67
CA ASP A 762 52.35 -9.98 13.48
C ASP A 762 53.84 -9.85 13.07
N LEU A 763 54.27 -10.74 12.17
CA LEU A 763 55.64 -10.75 11.67
C LEU A 763 55.89 -9.45 10.89
N GLY A 764 57.00 -8.76 11.17
CA GLY A 764 57.26 -7.45 10.56
C GLY A 764 56.88 -6.24 11.42
N LEU A 765 56.32 -6.44 12.62
CA LEU A 765 56.15 -5.38 13.64
C LEU A 765 57.02 -5.69 14.87
N ALA A 766 57.65 -4.66 15.44
CA ALA A 766 58.39 -4.81 16.70
C ALA A 766 58.01 -3.74 17.72
N PHE A 767 57.93 -4.13 18.99
CA PHE A 767 57.72 -3.21 20.10
C PHE A 767 58.83 -2.16 20.18
N VAL A 768 58.48 -0.90 20.46
CA VAL A 768 59.42 0.22 20.62
C VAL A 768 59.51 0.65 22.08
N GLU A 769 58.38 1.08 22.64
CA GLU A 769 58.30 1.60 24.01
C GLU A 769 56.89 1.47 24.59
N CYS A 770 56.84 1.48 25.92
CA CYS A 770 55.62 1.54 26.71
C CYS A 770 55.36 3.01 27.08
N ILE A 771 54.19 3.55 26.73
CA ILE A 771 53.85 4.96 27.00
C ILE A 771 53.24 5.10 28.40
N SER A 772 52.17 4.34 28.68
CA SER A 772 51.48 4.42 29.96
C SER A 772 50.70 3.15 30.29
N VAL A 773 50.57 2.87 31.58
CA VAL A 773 49.72 1.80 32.11
C VAL A 773 48.92 2.37 33.28
N PHE A 774 47.60 2.46 33.13
CA PHE A 774 46.68 2.87 34.19
C PHE A 774 45.81 1.68 34.61
N VAL A 775 45.68 1.46 35.92
CA VAL A 775 44.82 0.43 36.51
C VAL A 775 43.84 1.12 37.46
N GLN A 776 42.55 1.05 37.16
CA GLN A 776 41.48 1.72 37.91
C GLN A 776 41.71 3.23 38.11
N GLY A 777 42.34 3.89 37.13
CA GLY A 777 42.70 5.31 37.19
C GLY A 777 43.96 5.63 38.00
N ALA A 778 44.66 4.63 38.57
CA ALA A 778 45.98 4.79 39.15
C ALA A 778 47.08 4.54 38.10
N ASP A 779 48.09 5.40 38.07
CA ASP A 779 49.25 5.25 37.18
C ASP A 779 50.19 4.15 37.70
N GLU A 780 50.28 3.03 36.98
CA GLU A 780 51.17 1.89 37.23
C GLU A 780 52.33 1.81 36.21
N THR A 781 52.52 2.85 35.39
CA THR A 781 53.52 2.88 34.31
C THR A 781 54.92 2.51 34.82
N ALA A 782 55.32 3.04 35.97
CA ALA A 782 56.64 2.78 36.55
C ALA A 782 56.87 1.32 37.00
N SER A 783 55.80 0.56 37.27
CA SER A 783 55.88 -0.86 37.67
C SER A 783 55.69 -1.82 36.51
N ALA A 784 54.98 -1.42 35.45
CA ALA A 784 54.63 -2.28 34.32
C ALA A 784 55.51 -2.06 33.07
N CYS A 785 56.22 -0.92 32.98
CA CYS A 785 57.12 -0.61 31.87
C CYS A 785 58.62 -0.66 32.28
N PRO A 786 59.54 -1.21 31.46
CA PRO A 786 59.26 -1.91 30.21
C PRO A 786 58.65 -3.31 30.47
N PRO A 787 57.72 -3.75 29.63
CA PRO A 787 57.15 -5.10 29.70
C PRO A 787 58.19 -6.17 29.33
N ALA A 788 57.86 -7.44 29.60
CA ALA A 788 58.65 -8.55 29.07
C ALA A 788 58.36 -8.69 27.57
N VAL A 789 59.41 -8.80 26.75
CA VAL A 789 59.29 -8.91 25.29
C VAL A 789 59.96 -10.20 24.79
N THR A 790 59.26 -10.99 23.97
CA THR A 790 59.76 -12.25 23.38
C THR A 790 59.35 -12.40 21.90
N PRO A 791 60.17 -13.03 21.02
CA PRO A 791 61.55 -13.42 21.24
C PRO A 791 62.44 -12.21 21.55
N ALA A 792 63.48 -12.45 22.36
CA ALA A 792 64.40 -11.40 22.80
C ALA A 792 65.39 -11.07 21.69
N VAL A 793 65.93 -9.85 21.70
CA VAL A 793 66.91 -9.37 20.72
C VAL A 793 68.02 -10.40 20.45
N GLY A 794 68.21 -10.73 19.18
CA GLY A 794 69.27 -11.62 18.69
C GLY A 794 69.02 -13.11 18.94
N THR A 795 67.77 -13.51 19.23
CA THR A 795 67.41 -14.91 19.43
C THR A 795 66.78 -15.57 18.21
N SER A 796 66.24 -14.79 17.26
CA SER A 796 65.78 -15.27 15.96
C SER A 796 66.87 -15.17 14.87
N VAL A 797 66.79 -16.06 13.87
CA VAL A 797 67.52 -15.94 12.60
C VAL A 797 66.74 -15.14 11.56
N ASN A 798 65.43 -14.95 11.77
CA ASN A 798 64.61 -14.07 10.95
C ASN A 798 64.53 -12.68 11.60
N PRO A 799 65.04 -11.60 10.96
CA PRO A 799 64.95 -10.25 11.49
C PRO A 799 63.51 -9.77 11.68
N ALA A 800 62.51 -10.38 11.05
CA ALA A 800 61.11 -10.00 11.22
C ALA A 800 60.46 -10.52 12.53
N ASP A 801 61.13 -11.38 13.29
CA ASP A 801 60.56 -12.09 14.45
C ASP A 801 60.83 -11.44 15.83
N ASP A 802 61.96 -10.75 15.99
CA ASP A 802 62.36 -10.18 17.29
C ASP A 802 61.42 -9.03 17.69
N GLY A 803 61.03 -9.00 18.97
CA GLY A 803 60.23 -7.89 19.53
C GLY A 803 58.70 -8.01 19.42
N ARG A 804 58.17 -9.19 19.05
CA ARG A 804 56.76 -9.36 18.67
C ARG A 804 55.74 -9.62 19.78
N GLN A 805 56.13 -10.32 20.85
CA GLN A 805 55.23 -10.63 21.97
C GLN A 805 55.55 -9.75 23.17
N ILE A 806 54.57 -9.01 23.67
CA ILE A 806 54.71 -8.04 24.78
C ILE A 806 53.85 -8.51 25.94
N VAL A 807 54.42 -8.71 27.12
CA VAL A 807 53.70 -9.20 28.31
C VAL A 807 53.75 -8.17 29.43
N PHE A 808 52.61 -7.55 29.73
CA PHE A 808 52.41 -6.69 30.88
C PHE A 808 51.96 -7.51 32.09
N THR A 809 52.66 -7.37 33.21
CA THR A 809 52.27 -7.95 34.50
C THR A 809 51.83 -6.83 35.43
N LEU A 810 50.57 -6.87 35.88
CA LEU A 810 49.96 -5.83 36.70
C LEU A 810 49.96 -6.19 38.19
N SER A 811 49.71 -5.20 39.04
CA SER A 811 49.49 -5.45 40.47
C SER A 811 48.23 -6.33 40.68
N SER A 812 48.30 -7.29 41.60
CA SER A 812 47.21 -8.27 41.85
C SER A 812 47.03 -8.48 43.37
N PRO A 813 45.78 -8.62 43.88
CA PRO A 813 44.51 -8.65 43.14
C PRO A 813 43.98 -7.26 42.75
N ILE A 814 43.19 -7.21 41.68
CA ILE A 814 42.45 -6.01 41.24
C ILE A 814 40.99 -6.19 41.68
N THR A 815 40.51 -5.37 42.63
CA THR A 815 39.12 -5.42 43.14
C THR A 815 38.36 -4.18 42.70
N VAL A 816 37.21 -4.37 42.04
CA VAL A 816 36.42 -3.29 41.45
C VAL A 816 35.30 -2.90 42.41
N THR A 817 35.29 -1.66 42.88
CA THR A 817 34.31 -1.21 43.89
C THR A 817 33.40 -0.08 43.42
N THR A 818 33.70 0.51 42.26
CA THR A 818 32.89 1.57 41.66
C THR A 818 32.68 1.29 40.16
N PRO A 819 31.58 1.78 39.57
CA PRO A 819 31.38 1.75 38.12
C PRO A 819 32.50 2.49 37.36
N SER A 820 32.69 2.15 36.08
CA SER A 820 33.60 2.82 35.14
C SER A 820 35.11 2.70 35.45
N GLN A 821 35.53 1.69 36.22
CA GLN A 821 36.95 1.42 36.42
C GLN A 821 37.51 0.61 35.25
N GLN A 822 38.68 1.03 34.74
CA GLN A 822 39.31 0.45 33.56
C GLN A 822 40.79 0.11 33.79
N ILE A 823 41.33 -0.78 32.97
CA ILE A 823 42.77 -0.86 32.69
C ILE A 823 43.01 -0.21 31.33
N VAL A 824 43.95 0.72 31.24
CA VAL A 824 44.33 1.38 29.98
C VAL A 824 45.83 1.25 29.77
N ILE A 825 46.25 0.68 28.65
CA ILE A 825 47.66 0.51 28.27
C ILE A 825 47.88 1.18 26.92
N GLN A 826 48.89 2.05 26.82
CA GLN A 826 49.34 2.64 25.57
C GLN A 826 50.80 2.26 25.31
N TYR A 827 51.11 1.82 24.09
CA TYR A 827 52.46 1.48 23.67
C TYR A 827 52.69 1.69 22.17
N ARG A 828 53.95 1.70 21.75
CA ARG A 828 54.35 1.89 20.36
C ARG A 828 55.00 0.65 19.76
N ALA A 829 54.70 0.40 18.49
CA ALA A 829 55.40 -0.57 17.66
C ALA A 829 55.91 0.10 16.37
N ILE A 830 56.98 -0.42 15.78
CA ILE A 830 57.55 0.06 14.52
C ILE A 830 57.34 -0.98 13.41
N VAL A 831 57.07 -0.51 12.20
CA VAL A 831 57.04 -1.31 10.97
C VAL A 831 58.49 -1.58 10.54
N LEU A 832 58.87 -2.86 10.52
CA LEU A 832 60.24 -3.28 10.23
C LEU A 832 60.56 -3.23 8.73
N ASP A 833 61.83 -3.00 8.40
CA ASP A 833 62.35 -3.11 7.03
C ASP A 833 62.84 -4.53 6.76
N VAL A 834 61.90 -5.39 6.37
CA VAL A 834 62.10 -6.83 6.18
C VAL A 834 61.31 -7.33 4.98
N ILE A 835 61.73 -8.46 4.39
CA ILE A 835 61.14 -8.99 3.15
C ILE A 835 59.64 -9.32 3.28
N GLU A 836 59.17 -9.54 4.50
CA GLU A 836 57.76 -9.82 4.81
C GLU A 836 56.86 -8.58 4.78
N ASN A 837 57.43 -7.38 4.87
CA ASN A 837 56.72 -6.12 4.72
C ASN A 837 56.92 -5.60 3.29
N GLN A 838 55.86 -5.66 2.48
CA GLN A 838 55.80 -5.17 1.09
C GLN A 838 54.46 -4.47 0.91
N ASP A 839 54.34 -3.60 -0.11
CA ASP A 839 53.09 -2.90 -0.45
C ASP A 839 51.87 -3.84 -0.45
N GLY A 840 50.80 -3.42 0.23
CA GLY A 840 49.52 -4.12 0.37
C GLY A 840 49.47 -5.23 1.42
N ILE A 841 50.57 -5.51 2.15
CA ILE A 841 50.54 -6.47 3.27
C ILE A 841 49.78 -5.88 4.45
N GLN A 842 48.85 -6.65 5.02
CA GLN A 842 48.13 -6.27 6.22
C GLN A 842 48.68 -7.00 7.45
N LEU A 843 49.04 -6.24 8.49
CA LEU A 843 49.59 -6.76 9.73
C LEU A 843 48.59 -6.58 10.88
N ASN A 844 48.26 -7.69 11.54
CA ASN A 844 47.37 -7.71 12.69
C ASN A 844 48.16 -7.52 14.00
N ASN A 845 47.44 -7.14 15.05
CA ASN A 845 47.98 -6.98 16.38
C ASN A 845 46.96 -7.46 17.45
N ASN A 846 47.17 -8.65 18.00
CA ASN A 846 46.22 -9.32 18.89
C ASN A 846 46.63 -9.25 20.36
N VAL A 847 45.73 -8.80 21.24
CA VAL A 847 45.94 -8.77 22.69
C VAL A 847 45.07 -9.80 23.40
N THR A 848 45.63 -10.42 24.43
CA THR A 848 44.98 -11.36 25.33
C THR A 848 45.11 -10.90 26.77
N TRP A 849 43.99 -10.70 27.45
CA TRP A 849 43.94 -10.49 28.90
C TRP A 849 43.57 -11.80 29.60
N ALA A 850 44.37 -12.23 30.57
CA ALA A 850 44.16 -13.47 31.31
C ALA A 850 44.25 -13.25 32.82
N TRP A 851 43.43 -13.99 33.58
CA TRP A 851 43.42 -14.05 35.05
C TRP A 851 43.18 -15.49 35.53
N ALA A 852 43.24 -15.72 36.84
CA ALA A 852 43.09 -17.06 37.44
C ALA A 852 41.72 -17.74 37.18
N GLY A 853 40.75 -17.04 36.60
CA GLY A 853 39.40 -17.53 36.29
C GLY A 853 39.03 -17.52 34.80
N GLY A 854 39.91 -17.09 33.89
CA GLY A 854 39.59 -17.01 32.46
C GLY A 854 40.54 -16.12 31.66
N SER A 855 40.24 -15.96 30.38
CA SER A 855 40.95 -15.03 29.49
C SER A 855 40.04 -14.54 28.36
N PHE A 856 40.25 -13.31 27.91
CA PHE A 856 39.64 -12.73 26.71
C PHE A 856 40.72 -12.29 25.73
N SER A 857 40.41 -12.25 24.44
CA SER A 857 41.33 -11.79 23.40
C SER A 857 40.61 -10.92 22.38
N THR A 858 41.30 -9.91 21.85
CA THR A 858 40.79 -9.03 20.81
C THR A 858 41.95 -8.46 19.99
N SER A 859 41.69 -7.94 18.80
CA SER A 859 42.70 -7.32 17.94
C SER A 859 42.32 -5.89 17.60
N SER A 860 43.30 -5.05 17.26
CA SER A 860 43.02 -3.77 16.62
C SER A 860 42.57 -3.97 15.17
N SER A 861 42.21 -2.90 14.47
CA SER A 861 42.30 -2.89 13.00
C SER A 861 43.71 -3.24 12.55
N ASN A 862 43.82 -3.86 11.38
CA ASN A 862 45.10 -4.12 10.74
C ASN A 862 45.73 -2.80 10.28
N VAL A 863 47.05 -2.74 10.29
CA VAL A 863 47.81 -1.74 9.52
C VAL A 863 48.11 -2.30 8.14
N GLU A 864 48.06 -1.47 7.10
CA GLU A 864 48.36 -1.85 5.72
C GLU A 864 49.66 -1.19 5.30
N ILE A 865 50.61 -1.97 4.79
CA ILE A 865 51.90 -1.45 4.34
C ILE A 865 51.70 -0.73 3.02
N VAL A 866 52.13 0.53 2.95
CA VAL A 866 52.13 1.34 1.71
C VAL A 866 53.55 1.76 1.37
N GLU A 867 53.93 1.60 0.10
CA GLU A 867 55.25 1.97 -0.41
C GLU A 867 55.15 2.98 -1.58
N PRO A 868 56.11 3.91 -1.73
CA PRO A 868 56.17 4.77 -2.89
C PRO A 868 56.77 4.04 -4.11
N ASP A 869 56.29 4.36 -5.31
CA ASP A 869 56.83 3.86 -6.58
C ASP A 869 57.04 4.99 -7.60
N LEU A 870 58.17 5.00 -8.31
CA LEU A 870 58.51 6.03 -9.30
C LEU A 870 58.95 5.41 -10.62
N ALA A 871 58.54 6.03 -11.72
CA ALA A 871 59.04 5.73 -13.06
C ALA A 871 59.98 6.82 -13.58
N ILE A 872 60.91 6.44 -14.47
CA ILE A 872 61.74 7.37 -15.24
C ILE A 872 61.67 7.03 -16.73
N ASP A 873 61.35 8.03 -17.55
CA ASP A 873 61.44 7.94 -19.01
C ASP A 873 62.57 8.86 -19.52
N LYS A 874 63.41 8.32 -20.39
CA LYS A 874 64.52 9.02 -21.02
C LYS A 874 64.35 9.07 -22.52
N SER A 875 64.28 10.27 -23.06
CA SER A 875 64.21 10.51 -24.50
C SER A 875 65.27 11.50 -24.96
N ALA A 876 65.49 11.55 -26.28
CA ALA A 876 66.41 12.50 -26.90
C ALA A 876 65.86 12.99 -28.23
N THR A 877 66.28 14.17 -28.68
CA THR A 877 65.96 14.69 -30.02
C THR A 877 67.13 15.51 -30.56
N PRO A 878 67.65 15.20 -31.77
CA PRO A 878 67.31 14.06 -32.63
C PRO A 878 67.98 12.73 -32.20
N THR A 879 67.41 11.57 -32.54
CA THR A 879 67.99 10.24 -32.24
C THR A 879 68.54 9.48 -33.45
N GLN A 880 68.04 9.77 -34.67
CA GLN A 880 68.40 9.04 -35.89
C GLN A 880 69.09 9.91 -36.94
N ASN A 881 70.06 9.33 -37.65
CA ASN A 881 70.86 10.00 -38.68
C ASN A 881 71.55 11.29 -38.20
N VAL A 882 72.03 11.29 -36.96
CA VAL A 882 72.58 12.48 -36.29
C VAL A 882 74.06 12.66 -36.67
N PRO A 883 74.45 13.74 -37.37
CA PRO A 883 75.86 13.97 -37.69
C PRO A 883 76.69 14.22 -36.42
N ILE A 884 77.95 13.75 -36.41
CA ILE A 884 78.91 14.09 -35.34
C ILE A 884 79.07 15.61 -35.27
N GLY A 885 79.08 16.16 -34.06
CA GLY A 885 79.09 17.59 -33.75
C GLY A 885 77.69 18.22 -33.60
N THR A 886 76.61 17.43 -33.73
CA THR A 886 75.24 17.92 -33.55
C THR A 886 74.87 17.97 -32.06
N PRO A 887 74.28 19.09 -31.58
CA PRO A 887 73.69 19.14 -30.25
C PRO A 887 72.39 18.30 -30.20
N ILE A 888 72.28 17.48 -29.17
CA ILE A 888 71.15 16.60 -28.88
C ILE A 888 70.54 17.06 -27.57
N GLN A 889 69.24 17.31 -27.56
CA GLN A 889 68.51 17.56 -26.33
C GLN A 889 68.06 16.22 -25.76
N PHE A 890 68.44 15.92 -24.53
CA PHE A 890 67.90 14.84 -23.72
C PHE A 890 66.78 15.39 -22.84
N THR A 891 65.77 14.56 -22.62
CA THR A 891 64.63 14.82 -21.73
C THR A 891 64.47 13.64 -20.79
N LEU A 892 64.50 13.91 -19.48
CA LEU A 892 64.18 12.99 -18.40
C LEU A 892 62.81 13.36 -17.85
N VAL A 893 61.89 12.41 -17.79
CA VAL A 893 60.59 12.55 -17.12
C VAL A 893 60.57 11.59 -15.94
N ILE A 894 60.51 12.13 -14.73
CA ILE A 894 60.29 11.37 -13.51
C ILE A 894 58.79 11.41 -13.24
N ASP A 895 58.18 10.24 -13.07
CA ASP A 895 56.73 10.09 -12.91
C ASP A 895 56.39 9.39 -11.59
N HIS A 896 55.73 10.11 -10.69
CA HIS A 896 55.19 9.60 -9.44
C HIS A 896 53.65 9.51 -9.51
N THR A 897 53.09 9.32 -10.70
CA THR A 897 51.66 9.05 -10.94
C THR A 897 51.39 7.57 -11.22
N VAL A 898 52.39 6.71 -11.03
CA VAL A 898 52.27 5.27 -11.27
C VAL A 898 51.18 4.67 -10.36
N PRO A 899 50.26 3.83 -10.89
CA PRO A 899 49.14 3.29 -10.11
C PRO A 899 49.52 2.48 -8.88
N GLN A 900 50.76 1.99 -8.82
CA GLN A 900 51.31 1.19 -7.73
C GLN A 900 51.81 2.05 -6.56
N SER A 901 52.05 3.35 -6.76
CA SER A 901 52.50 4.21 -5.67
C SER A 901 51.33 4.69 -4.83
N GLN A 902 51.42 4.51 -3.51
CA GLN A 902 50.33 4.82 -2.58
C GLN A 902 50.69 5.92 -1.58
N THR A 903 51.96 6.35 -1.54
CA THR A 903 52.45 7.34 -0.58
C THR A 903 53.56 8.23 -1.17
N ASP A 904 53.97 9.27 -0.46
CA ASP A 904 55.06 10.17 -0.88
C ASP A 904 56.42 9.44 -0.91
N ALA A 905 57.29 9.84 -1.84
CA ALA A 905 58.66 9.31 -1.93
C ALA A 905 59.65 10.31 -1.35
N PHE A 906 60.69 9.81 -0.70
CA PHE A 906 61.69 10.64 -0.03
C PHE A 906 63.09 10.37 -0.59
N ASP A 907 63.98 11.35 -0.37
CA ASP A 907 65.38 11.29 -0.75
C ASP A 907 65.58 10.81 -2.21
N VAL A 908 64.76 11.35 -3.12
CA VAL A 908 64.74 10.93 -4.51
C VAL A 908 65.98 11.45 -5.22
N VAL A 909 66.79 10.53 -5.76
CA VAL A 909 68.03 10.83 -6.49
C VAL A 909 67.92 10.32 -7.92
N VAL A 910 68.01 11.22 -8.89
CA VAL A 910 68.14 10.91 -10.32
C VAL A 910 69.59 11.08 -10.75
N SER A 911 70.15 10.06 -11.38
CA SER A 911 71.53 10.08 -11.90
C SER A 911 71.56 9.77 -13.40
N ASP A 912 72.33 10.53 -14.18
CA ASP A 912 72.51 10.36 -15.63
C ASP A 912 73.99 10.50 -15.98
N PHE A 913 74.59 9.40 -16.43
CA PHE A 913 76.01 9.29 -16.71
C PHE A 913 76.26 9.30 -18.22
N LEU A 914 76.76 10.44 -18.73
CA LEU A 914 77.03 10.60 -20.15
C LEU A 914 78.23 9.74 -20.58
N PRO A 915 78.06 8.85 -21.58
CA PRO A 915 79.17 8.08 -22.14
C PRO A 915 80.19 8.99 -22.84
N ALA A 916 81.41 8.51 -23.01
CA ALA A 916 82.49 9.25 -23.70
C ALA A 916 82.18 9.65 -25.16
N THR A 917 81.12 9.10 -25.75
CA THR A 917 80.60 9.43 -27.09
C THR A 917 79.68 10.66 -27.10
N LEU A 918 79.34 11.21 -25.92
CA LEU A 918 78.57 12.44 -25.74
C LEU A 918 79.39 13.44 -24.92
N GLU A 919 79.43 14.69 -25.37
CA GLU A 919 80.06 15.80 -24.65
C GLU A 919 78.98 16.73 -24.10
N TYR A 920 78.86 16.85 -22.78
CA TYR A 920 77.86 17.72 -22.14
C TYR A 920 77.97 19.17 -22.62
N VAL A 921 76.85 19.78 -22.99
CA VAL A 921 76.78 21.22 -23.26
C VAL A 921 76.63 21.93 -21.92
N GLN A 922 77.67 22.64 -21.49
CA GLN A 922 77.64 23.40 -20.23
C GLN A 922 76.43 24.34 -20.14
N CYS A 923 75.83 24.40 -18.96
CA CYS A 923 74.70 25.27 -18.64
C CYS A 923 73.44 25.04 -19.51
N SER A 924 73.23 23.79 -19.95
CA SER A 924 72.08 23.41 -20.79
C SER A 924 70.93 22.76 -20.04
N VAL A 925 71.11 22.40 -18.76
CA VAL A 925 70.04 21.85 -17.92
C VAL A 925 68.92 22.89 -17.76
N THR A 926 67.69 22.49 -18.04
CA THR A 926 66.47 23.27 -17.81
C THR A 926 65.35 22.41 -17.25
N TYR A 927 64.59 22.97 -16.32
CA TYR A 927 63.41 22.35 -15.73
C TYR A 927 62.19 22.85 -16.50
N THR A 928 61.53 21.95 -17.22
CA THR A 928 60.54 22.33 -18.24
C THR A 928 59.10 22.14 -17.80
N ALA A 929 58.85 21.21 -16.88
CA ALA A 929 57.54 20.97 -16.29
C ALA A 929 57.69 20.20 -14.97
N GLY A 930 56.66 20.25 -14.11
CA GLY A 930 56.63 19.48 -12.88
C GLY A 930 57.45 20.05 -11.73
N LEU A 931 57.72 19.21 -10.73
CA LEU A 931 58.45 19.54 -9.51
C LEU A 931 59.94 19.76 -9.81
N ALA A 932 60.46 20.94 -9.50
CA ALA A 932 61.89 21.23 -9.66
C ALA A 932 62.73 20.50 -8.59
N PRO A 933 63.94 20.01 -8.90
CA PRO A 933 64.83 19.40 -7.91
C PRO A 933 65.35 20.44 -6.91
N ASP A 934 65.57 19.98 -5.69
CA ASP A 934 66.22 20.75 -4.62
C ASP A 934 67.70 20.96 -4.94
N THR A 935 68.34 19.91 -5.46
CA THR A 935 69.74 19.96 -5.90
C THR A 935 69.87 19.54 -7.37
N PRO A 936 70.49 20.34 -8.24
CA PRO A 936 70.84 21.74 -8.03
C PRO A 936 69.63 22.67 -8.26
N ALA A 937 69.42 23.64 -7.38
CA ALA A 937 68.33 24.62 -7.52
C ALA A 937 68.40 25.42 -8.85
N ALA A 938 67.23 25.84 -9.34
CA ALA A 938 66.79 26.37 -10.66
C ALA A 938 67.69 27.31 -11.53
N THR A 939 68.98 27.52 -11.23
CA THR A 939 69.92 28.17 -12.14
C THR A 939 71.35 27.65 -11.93
N TYR A 940 71.57 26.36 -12.21
CA TYR A 940 72.92 25.79 -12.17
C TYR A 940 73.68 26.06 -13.47
N CYS A 941 74.53 27.08 -13.46
CA CYS A 941 75.56 27.27 -14.47
C CYS A 941 76.90 27.45 -13.77
N ASN A 942 77.71 26.38 -13.72
CA ASN A 942 79.08 26.44 -13.24
C ASN A 942 80.05 26.45 -14.45
N PRO A 943 80.44 27.63 -14.98
CA PRO A 943 81.34 27.73 -16.12
C PRO A 943 82.73 27.20 -15.74
N GLY A 944 83.00 25.95 -16.13
CA GLY A 944 84.21 25.20 -15.77
C GLY A 944 83.96 23.72 -15.48
N ASN A 945 82.70 23.30 -15.32
CA ASN A 945 82.37 21.91 -15.08
C ASN A 945 82.35 21.08 -16.38
N THR A 946 83.21 20.06 -16.48
CA THR A 946 83.24 19.08 -17.58
C THR A 946 82.66 17.72 -17.15
N THR A 947 81.85 17.68 -16.09
CA THR A 947 81.30 16.43 -15.55
C THR A 947 80.46 15.70 -16.58
N THR A 948 80.69 14.39 -16.68
CA THR A 948 79.83 13.41 -17.36
C THR A 948 78.64 13.00 -16.50
N ASP A 949 78.61 13.39 -15.22
CA ASP A 949 77.68 12.86 -14.23
C ASP A 949 76.70 13.97 -13.85
N LEU A 950 75.42 13.79 -14.20
CA LEU A 950 74.33 14.70 -13.86
C LEU A 950 73.51 14.07 -12.73
N ILE A 951 73.37 14.78 -11.62
CA ILE A 951 72.64 14.31 -10.43
C ILE A 951 71.58 15.34 -10.07
N PHE A 952 70.35 14.88 -9.82
CA PHE A 952 69.21 15.68 -9.39
C PHE A 952 68.57 15.07 -8.15
N GLU A 953 68.30 15.88 -7.14
CA GLU A 953 67.83 15.40 -5.83
C GLU A 953 66.55 16.12 -5.40
N TRP A 954 65.64 15.39 -4.76
CA TRP A 954 64.49 15.93 -4.02
C TRP A 954 64.48 15.35 -2.61
N ALA A 955 64.30 16.20 -1.61
CA ALA A 955 64.06 15.74 -0.25
C ALA A 955 62.71 15.02 -0.14
N VAL A 956 61.71 15.51 -0.87
CA VAL A 956 60.37 14.90 -0.97
C VAL A 956 59.89 15.02 -2.41
N PHE A 957 59.37 13.92 -2.97
CA PHE A 957 58.69 13.86 -4.25
C PHE A 957 57.24 13.41 -4.01
N PRO A 958 56.28 14.35 -3.88
CA PRO A 958 54.92 14.01 -3.48
C PRO A 958 54.20 13.10 -4.49
N LEU A 959 53.30 12.25 -3.98
CA LEU A 959 52.46 11.37 -4.79
C LEU A 959 51.67 12.17 -5.83
N GLY A 960 51.60 11.65 -7.05
CA GLY A 960 50.89 12.26 -8.18
C GLY A 960 51.65 13.41 -8.86
N GLN A 961 52.89 13.71 -8.46
CA GLN A 961 53.72 14.69 -9.15
C GLN A 961 54.53 14.07 -10.28
N THR A 962 55.03 14.91 -11.17
CA THR A 962 56.02 14.56 -12.19
C THR A 962 57.14 15.59 -12.18
N SER A 963 58.30 15.29 -12.77
CA SER A 963 59.35 16.26 -13.04
C SER A 963 59.93 16.04 -14.43
N THR A 964 60.10 17.11 -15.21
CA THR A 964 60.70 17.04 -16.55
C THR A 964 61.94 17.90 -16.64
N ILE A 965 63.09 17.24 -16.76
CA ILE A 965 64.42 17.85 -16.87
C ILE A 965 64.91 17.68 -18.30
N THR A 966 65.40 18.74 -18.93
CA THR A 966 66.10 18.63 -20.22
C THR A 966 67.52 19.13 -20.11
N PHE A 967 68.43 18.56 -20.88
CA PHE A 967 69.79 19.05 -21.03
C PHE A 967 70.31 18.75 -22.42
N ASN A 968 71.37 19.43 -22.86
CA ASN A 968 71.96 19.21 -24.18
C ASN A 968 73.33 18.53 -24.07
N ALA A 969 73.65 17.64 -25.00
CA ALA A 969 74.99 17.10 -25.21
C ALA A 969 75.33 17.09 -26.71
N ILE A 970 76.60 17.26 -27.06
CA ILE A 970 77.10 17.17 -28.43
C ILE A 970 77.51 15.73 -28.72
N LEU A 971 77.05 15.19 -29.85
CA LEU A 971 77.49 13.87 -30.30
C LEU A 971 78.93 13.91 -30.78
N VAL A 972 79.84 13.22 -30.10
CA VAL A 972 81.28 13.16 -30.44
C VAL A 972 81.73 11.78 -30.92
N GLY A 973 80.91 10.73 -30.76
CA GLY A 973 81.09 9.39 -31.33
C GLY A 973 79.74 8.64 -31.49
N THR A 974 79.69 7.55 -32.27
CA THR A 974 78.44 6.79 -32.53
C THR A 974 78.65 5.27 -32.57
N PRO A 975 77.68 4.44 -32.13
CA PRO A 975 76.43 4.84 -31.47
C PRO A 975 76.69 5.40 -30.06
N ALA A 976 75.78 6.22 -29.55
CA ALA A 976 75.83 6.73 -28.18
C ALA A 976 74.57 6.27 -27.43
N ILE A 977 74.76 5.48 -26.36
CA ILE A 977 73.69 5.03 -25.48
C ILE A 977 73.83 5.81 -24.18
N ASN A 978 72.80 6.57 -23.80
CA ASN A 978 72.79 7.31 -22.55
C ASN A 978 71.70 6.76 -21.64
N GLU A 979 72.04 6.45 -20.39
CA GLU A 979 71.17 5.85 -19.38
C GLU A 979 71.01 6.81 -18.19
N ALA A 980 69.78 6.91 -17.69
CA ALA A 980 69.47 7.61 -16.45
C ALA A 980 68.73 6.67 -15.50
N SER A 981 68.96 6.82 -14.20
CA SER A 981 68.27 6.12 -13.13
C SER A 981 67.63 7.08 -12.15
N VAL A 982 66.56 6.64 -11.48
CA VAL A 982 65.97 7.30 -10.31
C VAL A 982 65.95 6.31 -9.15
N ALA A 983 66.25 6.76 -7.94
CA ALA A 983 66.22 5.99 -6.71
C ALA A 983 65.54 6.79 -5.58
N TRP A 984 64.88 6.13 -4.62
CA TRP A 984 64.13 6.79 -3.53
C TRP A 984 63.98 5.90 -2.28
N THR A 985 63.49 6.49 -1.18
CA THR A 985 63.14 5.83 0.09
C THR A 985 61.66 6.06 0.46
N SER A 986 61.13 5.22 1.36
CA SER A 986 59.75 5.31 1.90
C SER A 986 59.59 6.38 2.98
N LEU A 987 60.68 6.80 3.63
CA LEU A 987 60.72 7.84 4.66
C LEU A 987 61.94 8.73 4.48
N PRO A 988 61.89 10.00 4.95
CA PRO A 988 63.07 10.86 4.95
C PRO A 988 64.19 10.29 5.83
N ILE A 989 65.41 10.29 5.30
CA ILE A 989 66.63 9.99 6.06
C ILE A 989 66.86 11.12 7.06
N ASP A 990 66.93 10.79 8.35
CA ASP A 990 67.32 11.73 9.41
C ASP A 990 68.81 11.51 9.79
N PRO A 991 69.74 12.34 9.31
CA PRO A 991 71.16 12.16 9.58
C PRO A 991 71.52 12.58 11.01
N GLN A 992 71.84 11.62 11.89
CA GLN A 992 72.57 11.92 13.12
C GLN A 992 74.02 12.38 12.82
N ILE A 993 74.64 13.10 13.76
CA ILE A 993 76.03 13.63 13.70
C ILE A 993 77.10 12.53 13.42
N ASN A 994 76.74 11.26 13.58
CA ASN A 994 77.55 10.07 13.43
C ASN A 994 77.03 9.08 12.36
N GLY A 995 75.97 9.42 11.61
CA GLY A 995 75.38 8.52 10.61
C GLY A 995 74.81 7.25 11.21
N LEU A 996 73.93 7.37 12.19
CA LEU A 996 73.06 6.28 12.66
C LEU A 996 71.60 6.71 12.50
N PRO A 997 70.65 5.78 12.28
CA PRO A 997 69.21 6.10 12.21
C PRO A 997 68.70 6.71 13.52
N VAL A 998 67.72 7.62 13.44
CA VAL A 998 67.19 8.34 14.61
C VAL A 998 66.28 7.50 15.50
N GLN A 999 65.67 6.44 14.98
CA GLN A 999 64.82 5.53 15.74
C GLN A 999 64.88 4.12 15.16
N LEU A 1000 65.42 3.19 15.95
CA LEU A 1000 65.35 1.74 15.75
C LEU A 1000 64.66 1.15 16.99
N SER A 1001 63.97 0.02 16.84
CA SER A 1001 63.52 -0.73 18.00
C SER A 1001 64.73 -1.29 18.76
N ALA A 1002 64.86 -0.97 20.04
CA ALA A 1002 65.83 -1.64 20.91
C ALA A 1002 65.52 -3.15 21.09
N PHE A 1003 64.33 -3.58 20.68
CA PHE A 1003 63.84 -4.95 20.73
C PHE A 1003 63.98 -5.68 19.38
N ASN A 1004 64.48 -5.00 18.34
CA ASN A 1004 64.86 -5.57 17.06
C ASN A 1004 66.00 -4.76 16.43
N VAL A 1005 67.24 -5.10 16.80
CA VAL A 1005 68.45 -4.37 16.35
C VAL A 1005 69.04 -4.90 15.04
N THR A 1006 68.41 -5.95 14.48
CA THR A 1006 68.83 -6.61 13.23
C THR A 1006 68.20 -5.99 12.00
N SER A 1007 67.08 -5.29 12.18
CA SER A 1007 66.44 -4.52 11.12
C SER A 1007 67.18 -3.18 10.90
N THR A 1008 67.12 -2.67 9.67
CA THR A 1008 67.90 -1.53 9.19
C THR A 1008 67.00 -0.40 8.71
N GLU A 1009 65.95 -0.09 9.48
CA GLU A 1009 65.01 0.97 9.08
C GLU A 1009 65.73 2.31 8.86
N ARG A 1010 65.39 3.00 7.76
CA ARG A 1010 65.81 4.38 7.42
C ARG A 1010 67.29 4.58 7.03
N TRP A 1011 67.88 3.66 6.25
CA TRP A 1011 69.21 3.89 5.69
C TRP A 1011 69.28 3.72 4.16
N TYR A 1012 69.69 4.76 3.45
CA TYR A 1012 70.12 4.66 2.05
C TYR A 1012 71.55 4.09 1.99
N ASP A 1013 71.68 2.79 1.71
CA ASP A 1013 72.93 2.17 1.29
C ASP A 1013 72.75 1.68 -0.16
N PRO A 1014 73.38 2.31 -1.16
CA PRO A 1014 73.30 1.88 -2.55
C PRO A 1014 73.96 0.51 -2.81
N LEU A 1015 74.53 -0.14 -1.79
CA LEU A 1015 75.03 -1.52 -1.82
C LEU A 1015 74.11 -2.50 -1.07
N ASP A 1016 73.06 -2.04 -0.41
CA ASP A 1016 72.07 -2.88 0.28
C ASP A 1016 70.97 -3.30 -0.71
N PRO A 1017 70.74 -4.60 -0.93
CA PRO A 1017 69.68 -5.09 -1.81
C PRO A 1017 68.26 -4.90 -1.26
N VAL A 1018 68.10 -4.40 -0.02
CA VAL A 1018 66.80 -4.12 0.60
C VAL A 1018 66.58 -2.59 0.64
N ASN A 1019 65.57 -2.14 -0.12
CA ASN A 1019 64.98 -0.79 -0.08
C ASN A 1019 65.84 0.43 -0.46
N VAL A 1020 66.63 0.30 -1.52
CA VAL A 1020 66.74 1.39 -2.50
C VAL A 1020 65.85 1.02 -3.69
N TYR A 1021 64.61 1.52 -3.69
CA TYR A 1021 63.77 1.39 -4.88
C TYR A 1021 64.43 2.20 -5.98
N GLY A 1022 64.56 1.62 -7.16
CA GLY A 1022 65.19 2.32 -8.26
C GLY A 1022 64.89 1.71 -9.62
N VAL A 1023 64.69 2.57 -10.60
CA VAL A 1023 64.43 2.20 -11.99
C VAL A 1023 65.34 3.01 -12.91
N SER A 1024 65.58 2.50 -14.12
CA SER A 1024 66.43 3.15 -15.12
C SER A 1024 65.80 3.08 -16.50
N ASP A 1025 66.11 4.08 -17.32
CA ASP A 1025 65.76 4.10 -18.74
C ASP A 1025 66.91 4.68 -19.58
N ASN A 1026 67.00 4.26 -20.83
CA ASN A 1026 68.09 4.64 -21.73
C ASN A 1026 67.61 5.01 -23.13
N VAL A 1027 68.40 5.83 -23.83
CA VAL A 1027 68.14 6.22 -25.22
C VAL A 1027 69.40 6.11 -26.07
N THR A 1028 69.24 5.58 -27.29
CA THR A 1028 70.32 5.39 -28.26
C THR A 1028 70.29 6.45 -29.37
N ILE A 1029 71.47 6.99 -29.70
CA ILE A 1029 71.68 7.96 -30.79
C ILE A 1029 72.52 7.35 -31.91
N ASN A 1030 72.00 7.39 -33.14
CA ASN A 1030 72.60 6.78 -34.32
C ASN A 1030 73.05 7.81 -35.39
N ALA A 1031 74.21 7.57 -36.02
CA ALA A 1031 74.73 8.36 -37.16
C ALA A 1031 73.96 8.12 -38.49
N PRO A 1032 74.11 9.00 -39.51
CA PRO A 1032 73.56 8.77 -40.84
C PRO A 1032 74.18 7.53 -41.50
N ALA A 1033 73.35 6.61 -41.97
CA ALA A 1033 73.83 5.43 -42.70
C ALA A 1033 74.57 5.84 -43.99
N THR A 1034 75.90 5.71 -44.02
CA THR A 1034 76.69 5.91 -45.25
C THR A 1034 76.51 4.72 -46.19
N GLY A 1035 75.86 4.95 -47.33
CA GLY A 1035 75.56 3.94 -48.33
C GLY A 1035 76.79 3.36 -49.05
N GLY A 1036 76.78 2.04 -49.17
CA GLY A 1036 77.60 1.22 -50.07
C GLY A 1036 77.67 -0.19 -49.50
N GLY A 1037 77.25 -1.28 -50.15
CA GLY A 1037 76.68 -1.52 -51.46
C GLY A 1037 76.76 -3.03 -51.70
N GLY A 1038 75.63 -3.68 -52.00
CA GLY A 1038 75.57 -4.90 -52.82
C GLY A 1038 75.65 -6.26 -52.13
N GLY A 1039 74.52 -6.97 -52.15
CA GLY A 1039 74.38 -8.44 -52.03
C GLY A 1039 73.94 -8.87 -50.62
N GLY A 1040 72.82 -9.54 -50.38
CA GLY A 1040 71.88 -10.26 -51.24
C GLY A 1040 71.51 -11.57 -50.52
N GLY A 1041 70.37 -11.58 -49.80
CA GLY A 1041 69.81 -12.74 -49.07
C GLY A 1041 70.60 -13.10 -47.81
N THR A 1042 70.04 -13.13 -46.61
CA THR A 1042 68.80 -13.82 -46.21
C THR A 1042 68.02 -13.03 -45.17
N ASN A 1043 66.70 -13.27 -45.12
CA ASN A 1043 65.78 -12.84 -44.08
C ASN A 1043 66.44 -12.80 -42.69
N PRO A 1044 66.42 -11.69 -41.91
CA PRO A 1044 66.77 -11.76 -40.50
C PRO A 1044 65.78 -12.73 -39.86
N VAL A 1045 66.27 -13.76 -39.18
CA VAL A 1045 65.43 -14.68 -38.40
C VAL A 1045 64.72 -13.81 -37.37
N VAL A 1046 63.41 -13.64 -37.55
CA VAL A 1046 62.56 -12.91 -36.61
C VAL A 1046 62.49 -13.79 -35.35
N LEU A 1047 63.09 -13.31 -34.25
CA LEU A 1047 62.97 -13.99 -32.97
C LEU A 1047 61.50 -14.04 -32.53
N PRO A 1048 61.07 -15.10 -31.84
CA PRO A 1048 59.72 -15.20 -31.29
C PRO A 1048 59.36 -13.97 -30.44
N PHE A 1049 58.10 -13.51 -30.48
CA PHE A 1049 57.62 -12.35 -29.70
C PHE A 1049 57.49 -12.65 -28.19
N LEU A 1050 57.78 -13.88 -27.77
CA LEU A 1050 57.56 -14.40 -26.42
C LEU A 1050 58.79 -15.15 -25.90
N ILE A 1051 59.11 -14.96 -24.62
CA ILE A 1051 60.10 -15.78 -23.91
C ILE A 1051 59.47 -17.15 -23.60
N PRO A 1052 60.18 -18.28 -23.85
CA PRO A 1052 59.60 -19.61 -23.71
C PRO A 1052 59.10 -19.88 -22.29
N VAL A 1053 58.09 -20.75 -22.17
CA VAL A 1053 57.56 -21.20 -20.88
C VAL A 1053 58.44 -22.34 -20.37
N THR A 1054 59.26 -22.04 -19.37
CA THR A 1054 60.32 -22.93 -18.88
C THR A 1054 59.97 -23.46 -17.49
N GLY A 1055 58.82 -24.13 -17.37
CA GLY A 1055 58.38 -24.83 -16.15
C GLY A 1055 57.11 -25.64 -16.37
N PHE A 1056 57.05 -26.84 -15.81
CA PHE A 1056 55.79 -27.58 -15.64
C PHE A 1056 55.07 -27.15 -14.36
N ALA A 1057 53.82 -27.57 -14.19
CA ALA A 1057 53.09 -27.41 -12.94
C ALA A 1057 53.88 -28.05 -11.77
N PRO A 1058 54.20 -27.30 -10.70
CA PRO A 1058 54.85 -27.82 -9.51
C PRO A 1058 54.08 -29.02 -8.93
N HIS A 1059 54.80 -30.05 -8.49
CA HIS A 1059 54.24 -31.22 -7.83
C HIS A 1059 53.30 -32.11 -8.68
N VAL A 1060 53.22 -31.89 -10.00
CA VAL A 1060 52.42 -32.70 -10.92
C VAL A 1060 53.31 -33.38 -11.97
N THR A 1061 53.17 -34.71 -12.09
CA THR A 1061 53.85 -35.47 -13.14
C THR A 1061 53.10 -35.35 -14.47
N THR A 1062 53.73 -34.71 -15.45
CA THR A 1062 53.24 -34.52 -16.83
C THR A 1062 53.85 -35.60 -17.74
N VAL A 1063 53.00 -36.38 -18.44
CA VAL A 1063 53.46 -37.41 -19.39
C VAL A 1063 53.76 -36.76 -20.74
N LEU A 1064 55.03 -36.79 -21.17
CA LEU A 1064 55.46 -36.21 -22.44
C LEU A 1064 55.39 -37.23 -23.60
N PRO A 1065 54.95 -36.82 -24.81
CA PRO A 1065 55.02 -37.64 -26.02
C PRO A 1065 56.47 -37.72 -26.56
N GLU A 1066 56.76 -38.67 -27.46
CA GLU A 1066 58.06 -38.76 -28.15
C GLU A 1066 58.30 -37.50 -29.03
N GLN A 1067 59.48 -36.89 -28.92
CA GLN A 1067 59.82 -35.64 -29.61
C GLN A 1067 59.85 -35.85 -31.14
N PRO A 1068 59.11 -35.04 -31.93
CA PRO A 1068 59.17 -35.12 -33.39
C PRO A 1068 60.58 -34.81 -33.92
N SER A 1069 61.03 -35.51 -34.97
CA SER A 1069 62.38 -35.34 -35.54
C SER A 1069 62.69 -33.92 -36.04
N GLU A 1070 61.65 -33.12 -36.32
CA GLU A 1070 61.78 -31.73 -36.80
C GLU A 1070 62.01 -30.73 -35.65
N LYS A 1071 61.68 -31.12 -34.40
CA LYS A 1071 61.89 -30.33 -33.18
C LYS A 1071 63.04 -30.88 -32.32
N GLU A 1072 63.75 -31.91 -32.80
CA GLU A 1072 64.79 -32.63 -32.05
C GLU A 1072 65.93 -31.70 -31.65
N TYR A 1073 66.33 -31.75 -30.37
CA TYR A 1073 67.40 -30.90 -29.87
C TYR A 1073 68.77 -31.36 -30.35
N ALA A 1074 69.64 -30.41 -30.69
CA ALA A 1074 70.98 -30.70 -31.21
C ALA A 1074 72.03 -30.74 -30.08
N ASP A 1075 72.82 -31.81 -30.01
CA ASP A 1075 73.98 -31.86 -29.09
C ASP A 1075 75.04 -30.82 -29.51
N THR A 1076 75.30 -29.87 -28.62
CA THR A 1076 76.24 -28.77 -28.90
C THR A 1076 77.66 -29.06 -28.42
N SER A 1077 77.87 -30.12 -27.62
CA SER A 1077 79.12 -30.40 -26.89
C SER A 1077 79.59 -29.24 -25.97
N VAL A 1078 78.67 -28.39 -25.51
CA VAL A 1078 78.91 -27.27 -24.58
C VAL A 1078 78.40 -27.63 -23.18
N TRP A 1079 79.11 -27.19 -22.14
CA TRP A 1079 78.72 -27.38 -20.73
C TRP A 1079 78.62 -26.05 -19.98
N LEU A 1080 77.63 -25.95 -19.11
CA LEU A 1080 77.37 -24.80 -18.23
C LEU A 1080 77.66 -25.20 -16.77
N GLU A 1081 78.49 -24.40 -16.09
CA GLU A 1081 78.79 -24.53 -14.67
C GLU A 1081 78.47 -23.21 -13.95
N ILE A 1082 77.68 -23.27 -12.88
CA ILE A 1082 77.35 -22.14 -12.01
C ILE A 1082 77.72 -22.55 -10.58
N PRO A 1083 78.95 -22.21 -10.12
CA PRO A 1083 79.49 -22.72 -8.86
C PRO A 1083 78.67 -22.34 -7.62
N SER A 1084 78.15 -21.10 -7.56
CA SER A 1084 77.37 -20.61 -6.42
C SER A 1084 76.06 -21.37 -6.23
N LEU A 1085 75.50 -21.92 -7.30
CA LEU A 1085 74.28 -22.73 -7.27
C LEU A 1085 74.53 -24.25 -7.35
N ASN A 1086 75.80 -24.67 -7.39
CA ASN A 1086 76.19 -26.07 -7.58
C ASN A 1086 75.55 -26.72 -8.83
N ILE A 1087 75.41 -25.96 -9.92
CA ILE A 1087 74.87 -26.43 -11.20
C ILE A 1087 76.04 -26.76 -12.14
N SER A 1088 76.03 -27.95 -12.72
CA SER A 1088 76.96 -28.36 -13.79
C SER A 1088 76.24 -29.27 -14.77
N ILE A 1089 75.79 -28.74 -15.90
CA ILE A 1089 74.87 -29.40 -16.84
C ILE A 1089 75.30 -29.19 -18.29
N PRO A 1090 74.95 -30.11 -19.21
CA PRO A 1090 75.20 -29.91 -20.63
C PRO A 1090 74.23 -28.89 -21.23
N VAL A 1091 74.68 -28.20 -22.27
CA VAL A 1091 73.87 -27.27 -23.08
C VAL A 1091 73.45 -27.98 -24.37
N THR A 1092 72.16 -27.97 -24.67
CA THR A 1092 71.59 -28.52 -25.91
C THR A 1092 71.00 -27.41 -26.76
N GLY A 1093 70.98 -27.55 -28.08
CA GLY A 1093 70.42 -26.55 -28.99
C GLY A 1093 68.91 -26.72 -29.13
N VAL A 1094 68.15 -25.65 -28.88
CA VAL A 1094 66.69 -25.60 -29.04
C VAL A 1094 66.37 -24.88 -30.35
N PRO A 1095 65.90 -25.59 -31.39
CA PRO A 1095 65.65 -24.99 -32.69
C PRO A 1095 64.43 -24.07 -32.70
N ILE A 1096 64.38 -23.09 -33.62
CA ILE A 1096 63.17 -22.33 -33.91
C ILE A 1096 62.34 -23.11 -34.95
N VAL A 1097 61.16 -23.58 -34.54
CA VAL A 1097 60.20 -24.24 -35.43
C VAL A 1097 58.87 -23.51 -35.34
N ASP A 1098 58.29 -23.15 -36.48
CA ASP A 1098 57.05 -22.35 -36.58
C ASP A 1098 57.07 -20.99 -35.84
N GLY A 1099 58.26 -20.42 -35.62
CA GLY A 1099 58.44 -19.11 -35.00
C GLY A 1099 58.40 -19.09 -33.48
N GLU A 1100 58.53 -20.26 -32.82
CA GLU A 1100 58.60 -20.41 -31.37
C GLU A 1100 59.76 -21.35 -30.95
N TRP A 1101 60.21 -21.21 -29.69
CA TRP A 1101 61.09 -22.18 -29.05
C TRP A 1101 60.26 -23.14 -28.22
N ASP A 1102 60.15 -24.38 -28.69
CA ASP A 1102 59.48 -25.44 -27.95
C ASP A 1102 60.47 -26.08 -26.98
N VAL A 1103 60.28 -25.80 -25.69
CA VAL A 1103 61.13 -26.31 -24.61
C VAL A 1103 60.50 -27.49 -23.88
N SER A 1104 59.32 -27.98 -24.29
CA SER A 1104 58.54 -28.98 -23.54
C SER A 1104 59.22 -30.34 -23.37
N TRP A 1105 60.27 -30.65 -24.12
CA TRP A 1105 61.08 -31.87 -23.92
C TRP A 1105 62.42 -31.63 -23.22
N LEU A 1106 62.70 -30.39 -22.79
CA LEU A 1106 63.94 -30.04 -22.11
C LEU A 1106 63.88 -30.57 -20.66
N SER A 1107 64.88 -31.38 -20.28
CA SER A 1107 64.93 -32.02 -18.97
C SER A 1107 66.02 -31.38 -18.09
N GLN A 1108 66.93 -32.15 -17.51
CA GLN A 1108 68.02 -31.66 -16.65
C GLN A 1108 69.19 -30.98 -17.41
N GLN A 1109 68.90 -30.35 -18.54
CA GLN A 1109 69.89 -29.70 -19.40
C GLN A 1109 69.52 -28.23 -19.59
N ALA A 1110 70.49 -27.39 -19.94
CA ALA A 1110 70.21 -26.03 -20.39
C ALA A 1110 69.97 -26.03 -21.91
N GLY A 1111 68.96 -25.31 -22.38
CA GLY A 1111 68.65 -25.12 -23.79
C GLY A 1111 69.21 -23.81 -24.31
N TRP A 1112 70.12 -23.83 -25.29
CA TRP A 1112 70.50 -22.66 -26.05
C TRP A 1112 69.44 -22.34 -27.10
N LEU A 1113 68.93 -21.12 -27.07
CA LEU A 1113 67.84 -20.68 -27.94
C LEU A 1113 68.38 -20.28 -29.33
N GLU A 1114 68.07 -21.09 -30.35
CA GLU A 1114 68.50 -20.83 -31.74
C GLU A 1114 68.02 -19.44 -32.20
N GLY A 1115 68.85 -18.70 -32.92
CA GLY A 1115 68.59 -17.31 -33.31
C GLY A 1115 69.26 -16.28 -32.39
N THR A 1116 69.68 -16.66 -31.18
CA THR A 1116 70.59 -15.84 -30.34
C THR A 1116 72.07 -16.15 -30.65
N ALA A 1117 73.00 -15.35 -30.14
CA ALA A 1117 74.42 -15.63 -30.34
C ALA A 1117 74.78 -17.00 -29.73
N PHE A 1118 75.67 -17.76 -30.35
CA PHE A 1118 76.11 -19.03 -29.77
C PHE A 1118 77.02 -18.77 -28.55
N PRO A 1119 77.00 -19.56 -27.45
CA PRO A 1119 77.68 -19.23 -26.18
C PRO A 1119 79.19 -18.97 -26.21
N SER A 1120 79.86 -19.23 -27.34
CA SER A 1120 81.28 -18.92 -27.57
C SER A 1120 81.52 -17.77 -28.54
N TRP A 1121 80.46 -17.11 -29.04
CA TRP A 1121 80.51 -16.03 -30.02
C TRP A 1121 80.24 -14.68 -29.35
N GLN A 1122 80.69 -13.60 -29.99
CA GLN A 1122 80.31 -12.24 -29.61
C GLN A 1122 78.83 -12.02 -29.91
N GLY A 1123 78.14 -11.29 -29.03
CA GLY A 1123 76.68 -11.23 -29.02
C GLY A 1123 76.08 -11.66 -27.69
N ASN A 1124 74.76 -11.53 -27.58
CA ASN A 1124 73.99 -12.05 -26.45
C ASN A 1124 73.54 -13.49 -26.73
N SER A 1125 74.05 -14.43 -25.93
CA SER A 1125 73.65 -15.83 -25.92
C SER A 1125 72.56 -16.07 -24.90
N ALA A 1126 71.42 -16.61 -25.32
CA ALA A 1126 70.35 -16.95 -24.38
C ALA A 1126 70.32 -18.46 -24.10
N LEU A 1127 70.41 -18.81 -22.82
CA LEU A 1127 70.22 -20.16 -22.33
C LEU A 1127 69.00 -20.22 -21.42
N THR A 1128 68.25 -21.29 -21.51
CA THR A 1128 67.02 -21.48 -20.75
C THR A 1128 67.01 -22.83 -20.04
N GLY A 1129 66.32 -22.91 -18.91
CA GLY A 1129 66.19 -24.15 -18.16
C GLY A 1129 64.91 -24.16 -17.33
N HIS A 1130 64.33 -25.34 -17.12
CA HIS A 1130 63.08 -25.43 -16.38
C HIS A 1130 63.25 -25.08 -14.89
N VAL A 1131 62.27 -24.36 -14.33
CA VAL A 1131 62.10 -24.17 -12.87
C VAL A 1131 61.52 -25.43 -12.22
N THR A 1132 60.67 -26.17 -12.94
CA THR A 1132 60.06 -27.44 -12.54
C THR A 1132 60.05 -28.39 -13.74
N LEU A 1133 60.47 -29.64 -13.54
CA LEU A 1133 60.53 -30.71 -14.56
C LEU A 1133 59.17 -31.43 -14.70
N ALA A 1134 59.03 -32.17 -15.80
CA ALA A 1134 57.82 -32.95 -16.09
C ALA A 1134 57.52 -34.04 -15.05
N ASP A 1135 58.46 -34.45 -14.20
CA ASP A 1135 58.19 -35.37 -13.09
C ASP A 1135 57.65 -34.68 -11.82
N GLY A 1136 57.49 -33.35 -11.86
CA GLY A 1136 57.02 -32.51 -10.75
C GLY A 1136 58.13 -32.08 -9.79
N THR A 1137 59.39 -32.44 -10.05
CA THR A 1137 60.55 -32.03 -9.25
C THR A 1137 61.14 -30.71 -9.71
N ALA A 1138 61.98 -30.09 -8.87
CA ALA A 1138 62.67 -28.84 -9.22
C ALA A 1138 63.61 -29.04 -10.42
N GLY A 1139 63.54 -28.13 -11.39
CA GLY A 1139 64.39 -28.15 -12.57
C GLY A 1139 65.76 -27.50 -12.36
N PRO A 1140 66.65 -27.59 -13.36
CA PRO A 1140 68.05 -27.18 -13.22
C PRO A 1140 68.22 -25.70 -12.90
N PHE A 1141 67.26 -24.83 -13.26
CA PHE A 1141 67.29 -23.40 -12.98
C PHE A 1141 66.31 -22.97 -11.88
N ALA A 1142 65.81 -23.91 -11.06
CA ALA A 1142 64.85 -23.61 -9.99
C ALA A 1142 65.33 -22.52 -9.00
N THR A 1143 66.64 -22.44 -8.79
CA THR A 1143 67.29 -21.50 -7.86
C THR A 1143 68.01 -20.35 -8.58
N LEU A 1144 67.75 -20.14 -9.87
CA LEU A 1144 68.46 -19.15 -10.68
C LEU A 1144 68.31 -17.72 -10.14
N ASN A 1145 67.19 -17.43 -9.47
CA ASN A 1145 66.92 -16.14 -8.83
C ASN A 1145 67.85 -15.84 -7.64
N GLN A 1146 68.62 -16.81 -7.14
CA GLN A 1146 69.57 -16.63 -6.05
C GLN A 1146 70.92 -16.06 -6.53
N LEU A 1147 71.15 -16.00 -7.85
CA LEU A 1147 72.37 -15.41 -8.40
C LEU A 1147 72.44 -13.91 -8.14
N SER A 1148 73.55 -13.49 -7.57
CA SER A 1148 73.80 -12.09 -7.23
C SER A 1148 74.82 -11.47 -8.17
N TRP A 1149 74.87 -10.14 -8.21
CA TRP A 1149 75.89 -9.41 -8.97
C TRP A 1149 77.29 -9.91 -8.59
N GLY A 1150 78.12 -10.21 -9.58
CA GLY A 1150 79.47 -10.71 -9.36
C GLY A 1150 79.61 -12.23 -9.36
N ASP A 1151 78.50 -12.98 -9.31
CA ASP A 1151 78.58 -14.44 -9.39
C ASP A 1151 79.12 -14.90 -10.75
N GLU A 1152 79.98 -15.92 -10.72
CA GLU A 1152 80.57 -16.48 -11.93
C GLU A 1152 79.63 -17.51 -12.59
N ILE A 1153 79.45 -17.36 -13.91
CA ILE A 1153 78.82 -18.35 -14.78
C ILE A 1153 79.87 -18.81 -15.80
N ILE A 1154 80.15 -20.11 -15.84
CA ILE A 1154 81.23 -20.66 -16.64
C ILE A 1154 80.65 -21.51 -17.77
N VAL A 1155 81.06 -21.23 -19.00
CA VAL A 1155 80.73 -22.01 -20.19
C VAL A 1155 81.99 -22.70 -20.73
N TYR A 1156 81.95 -24.02 -20.86
CA TYR A 1156 83.00 -24.80 -21.50
C TYR A 1156 82.58 -25.16 -22.92
N ALA A 1157 83.30 -24.64 -23.92
CA ALA A 1157 83.03 -24.91 -25.33
C ALA A 1157 84.34 -25.16 -26.08
N TYR A 1158 84.40 -26.27 -26.81
CA TYR A 1158 85.50 -26.61 -27.74
C TYR A 1158 86.92 -26.49 -27.16
N GLY A 1159 87.12 -26.90 -25.89
CA GLY A 1159 88.42 -26.86 -25.22
C GLY A 1159 88.80 -25.50 -24.61
N THR A 1160 87.87 -24.55 -24.59
CA THR A 1160 88.05 -23.21 -23.99
C THR A 1160 87.03 -22.98 -22.88
N LYS A 1161 87.48 -22.37 -21.78
CA LYS A 1161 86.66 -21.94 -20.64
C LYS A 1161 86.33 -20.45 -20.79
N TYR A 1162 85.05 -20.12 -20.81
CA TYR A 1162 84.53 -18.76 -20.85
C TYR A 1162 83.87 -18.45 -19.50
N THR A 1163 84.44 -17.51 -18.73
CA THR A 1163 83.87 -17.08 -17.45
C THR A 1163 83.14 -15.76 -17.66
N TYR A 1164 81.83 -15.81 -17.45
CA TYR A 1164 80.92 -14.67 -17.40
C TYR A 1164 80.68 -14.28 -15.94
N GLU A 1165 80.40 -13.01 -15.70
CA GLU A 1165 80.09 -12.48 -14.36
C GLU A 1165 78.71 -11.83 -14.38
N VAL A 1166 77.85 -12.20 -13.44
CA VAL A 1166 76.47 -11.70 -13.34
C VAL A 1166 76.46 -10.19 -13.13
N ARG A 1167 75.66 -9.50 -13.95
CA ARG A 1167 75.44 -8.05 -13.92
C ARG A 1167 73.98 -7.69 -13.74
N GLN A 1168 73.04 -8.60 -14.00
CA GLN A 1168 71.63 -8.31 -13.78
C GLN A 1168 70.95 -9.61 -13.35
N ASN A 1169 70.03 -9.53 -12.39
CA ASN A 1169 69.06 -10.58 -12.08
C ASN A 1169 67.73 -9.87 -11.82
N ARG A 1170 66.76 -10.07 -12.70
CA ARG A 1170 65.48 -9.36 -12.66
C ARG A 1170 64.32 -10.31 -12.92
N THR A 1171 63.19 -10.01 -12.29
CA THR A 1171 61.91 -10.64 -12.64
C THR A 1171 61.25 -9.79 -13.72
N ILE A 1172 60.95 -10.40 -14.88
CA ILE A 1172 60.40 -9.72 -16.06
C ILE A 1172 59.10 -10.37 -16.51
N SER A 1173 58.29 -9.60 -17.25
CA SER A 1173 57.11 -10.11 -17.93
C SER A 1173 57.48 -11.12 -19.04
N PRO A 1174 56.68 -12.18 -19.27
CA PRO A 1174 56.90 -13.15 -20.37
C PRO A 1174 56.96 -12.53 -21.77
N TYR A 1175 56.42 -11.32 -21.94
CA TYR A 1175 56.41 -10.57 -23.20
C TYR A 1175 57.63 -9.65 -23.39
N ASN A 1176 58.49 -9.50 -22.36
CA ASN A 1176 59.62 -8.58 -22.42
C ASN A 1176 60.84 -9.22 -23.09
N THR A 1177 60.82 -9.29 -24.42
CA THR A 1177 61.90 -9.88 -25.25
C THR A 1177 63.15 -9.00 -25.37
N SER A 1178 63.18 -7.81 -24.76
CA SER A 1178 64.34 -6.91 -24.81
C SER A 1178 65.61 -7.57 -24.26
N VAL A 1179 65.47 -8.52 -23.32
CA VAL A 1179 66.59 -9.26 -22.73
C VAL A 1179 67.32 -10.20 -23.71
N LEU A 1180 66.71 -10.46 -24.88
CA LEU A 1180 67.25 -11.31 -25.94
C LEU A 1180 67.88 -10.52 -27.09
N GLN A 1181 67.88 -9.19 -27.01
CA GLN A 1181 68.47 -8.35 -28.04
C GLN A 1181 69.97 -8.65 -28.21
N HIS A 1182 70.43 -8.57 -29.45
CA HIS A 1182 71.83 -8.77 -29.79
C HIS A 1182 72.65 -7.61 -29.22
N GLU A 1183 73.83 -7.94 -28.69
CA GLU A 1183 74.76 -7.00 -28.06
C GLU A 1183 76.07 -7.00 -28.84
N ASP A 1184 76.81 -5.89 -28.86
CA ASP A 1184 78.10 -5.84 -29.55
C ASP A 1184 79.19 -6.65 -28.80
N ASP A 1185 79.05 -6.77 -27.47
CA ASP A 1185 79.93 -7.56 -26.60
C ASP A 1185 79.37 -8.96 -26.30
N ALA A 1186 80.22 -9.88 -25.81
CA ALA A 1186 79.80 -11.24 -25.45
C ALA A 1186 79.03 -11.24 -24.12
N TRP A 1187 77.70 -11.33 -24.21
CA TRP A 1187 76.77 -11.41 -23.10
C TRP A 1187 76.12 -12.79 -23.03
N LEU A 1188 75.78 -13.22 -21.82
CA LEU A 1188 75.05 -14.44 -21.54
C LEU A 1188 73.78 -14.11 -20.76
N THR A 1189 72.64 -14.53 -21.26
CA THR A 1189 71.33 -14.37 -20.61
C THR A 1189 70.79 -15.74 -20.21
N LEU A 1190 70.55 -15.97 -18.92
CA LEU A 1190 69.92 -17.18 -18.39
C LEU A 1190 68.44 -16.90 -18.05
N LEU A 1191 67.55 -17.80 -18.47
CA LEU A 1191 66.10 -17.61 -18.36
C LEU A 1191 65.40 -18.80 -17.68
N THR A 1192 64.50 -18.50 -16.76
CA THR A 1192 63.56 -19.48 -16.19
C THR A 1192 62.20 -18.88 -15.79
N CYS A 1193 61.24 -19.72 -15.39
CA CYS A 1193 59.90 -19.30 -14.96
C CYS A 1193 59.85 -18.97 -13.46
N LYS A 1194 58.95 -18.07 -13.07
CA LYS A 1194 58.68 -17.72 -11.66
C LYS A 1194 57.19 -17.39 -11.46
N ASN A 1195 56.69 -17.59 -10.24
CA ASN A 1195 55.31 -17.34 -9.81
C ASN A 1195 54.28 -18.19 -10.60
N TYR A 1196 54.18 -19.48 -10.26
CA TYR A 1196 53.15 -20.38 -10.80
C TYR A 1196 51.78 -20.06 -10.19
N ASN A 1197 50.76 -19.96 -11.03
CA ASN A 1197 49.38 -19.76 -10.61
C ASN A 1197 48.57 -21.04 -10.86
N GLU A 1198 48.12 -21.69 -9.78
CA GLU A 1198 47.41 -22.98 -9.84
C GLU A 1198 46.03 -22.89 -10.51
N THR A 1199 45.37 -21.73 -10.46
CA THR A 1199 44.03 -21.53 -11.05
C THR A 1199 44.08 -21.38 -12.57
N THR A 1200 45.16 -20.80 -13.08
CA THR A 1200 45.32 -20.53 -14.52
C THR A 1200 46.28 -21.50 -15.22
N ASP A 1201 46.98 -22.36 -14.46
CA ASP A 1201 47.99 -23.31 -14.95
C ASP A 1201 49.11 -22.63 -15.76
N THR A 1202 49.54 -21.45 -15.30
CA THR A 1202 50.58 -20.64 -15.98
C THR A 1202 51.55 -19.98 -15.03
N TYR A 1203 52.75 -19.65 -15.55
CA TYR A 1203 53.74 -18.84 -14.84
C TYR A 1203 53.64 -17.37 -15.27
N SER A 1204 53.33 -16.49 -14.33
CA SER A 1204 53.05 -15.08 -14.58
C SER A 1204 54.31 -14.25 -14.86
N SER A 1205 55.51 -14.76 -14.54
CA SER A 1205 56.77 -14.02 -14.68
C SER A 1205 57.95 -14.91 -15.11
N ARG A 1206 59.07 -14.27 -15.46
CA ARG A 1206 60.35 -14.91 -15.78
C ARG A 1206 61.46 -14.33 -14.93
N VAL A 1207 62.44 -15.14 -14.58
CA VAL A 1207 63.72 -14.68 -14.04
C VAL A 1207 64.70 -14.58 -15.21
N ALA A 1208 65.30 -13.40 -15.39
CA ALA A 1208 66.31 -13.15 -16.40
C ALA A 1208 67.61 -12.68 -15.73
N VAL A 1209 68.62 -13.54 -15.78
CA VAL A 1209 69.96 -13.24 -15.27
C VAL A 1209 70.86 -12.91 -16.46
N ARG A 1210 71.48 -11.73 -16.49
CA ARG A 1210 72.43 -11.33 -17.54
C ARG A 1210 73.83 -11.23 -16.97
N ALA A 1211 74.78 -11.78 -17.70
CA ALA A 1211 76.18 -11.82 -17.32
C ALA A 1211 77.07 -11.44 -18.51
N VAL A 1212 78.14 -10.70 -18.26
CA VAL A 1212 79.09 -10.26 -19.30
C VAL A 1212 80.34 -11.11 -19.26
N LEU A 1213 80.92 -11.43 -20.41
CA LEU A 1213 82.17 -12.20 -20.48
C LEU A 1213 83.32 -11.39 -19.88
N VAL A 1214 83.94 -11.91 -18.82
CA VAL A 1214 85.05 -11.23 -18.14
C VAL A 1214 86.40 -11.92 -18.37
N LYS A 1215 86.39 -13.21 -18.74
CA LYS A 1215 87.64 -13.98 -18.91
C LYS A 1215 87.48 -15.17 -19.86
N THR A 1216 88.51 -15.44 -20.66
CA THR A 1216 88.59 -16.62 -21.53
C THR A 1216 89.94 -17.32 -21.36
N GLU A 1217 89.93 -18.65 -21.18
CA GLU A 1217 91.13 -19.45 -20.94
C GLU A 1217 91.13 -20.72 -21.81
N GLU A 1218 92.22 -21.00 -22.53
CA GLU A 1218 92.40 -22.29 -23.21
C GLU A 1218 92.68 -23.38 -22.18
N VAL A 1219 91.93 -24.49 -22.24
CA VAL A 1219 92.09 -25.61 -21.32
C VAL A 1219 92.85 -26.74 -22.02
N ASN A 1220 94.13 -26.91 -21.66
CA ASN A 1220 95.07 -27.79 -22.36
C ASN A 1220 94.97 -29.29 -22.01
N THR A 1221 93.77 -29.74 -21.61
CA THR A 1221 93.49 -31.15 -21.34
C THR A 1221 92.24 -31.54 -22.11
N TYR A 1222 92.36 -32.56 -22.96
CA TYR A 1222 91.22 -33.30 -23.51
C TYR A 1222 90.23 -33.58 -22.38
N PHE A 1223 89.13 -32.85 -22.35
CA PHE A 1223 88.02 -33.14 -21.44
C PHE A 1223 87.44 -34.47 -21.90
N ASN A 1224 87.80 -35.52 -21.16
CA ASN A 1224 87.31 -36.86 -21.39
C ASN A 1224 85.81 -36.85 -21.09
N SER A 1225 84.98 -37.05 -22.11
CA SER A 1225 83.51 -37.04 -22.08
C SER A 1225 82.87 -38.14 -21.21
N GLU A 1226 83.64 -38.78 -20.31
CA GLU A 1226 83.18 -39.83 -19.38
C GLU A 1226 83.16 -39.39 -17.91
N LYS A 1227 83.69 -38.22 -17.54
CA LYS A 1227 83.67 -37.75 -16.13
C LYS A 1227 82.47 -36.87 -15.76
N LEU A 1228 81.57 -36.63 -16.72
CA LEU A 1228 80.32 -35.88 -16.58
C LEU A 1228 79.16 -36.65 -17.27
N ARG A 1229 79.18 -37.98 -17.17
CA ARG A 1229 78.01 -38.84 -17.42
C ARG A 1229 77.54 -39.44 -16.11
#